data_AF-A0A6J4JQ62-F1
#
_entry.id   AF-A0A6J4JQ62-F1
#
_cell.length_a   1.000
_cell.length_b   1.000
_cell.length_c   1.000
_cell.angle_alpha   90.00
_cell.angle_beta   90.00
_cell.angle_gamma   90.00
#
_symmetry.space_group_name_H-M   'P 1'
#
loop_
_entity.id
_entity.type
_entity.pdbx_description
1 polymer ?
#
loop_
_entity_poly.entity_id
_entity_poly.type
_entity_poly.pdbx_seq_one_letter_code
_entity_poly.pdbx_strand_id
1 'polypeptide(L)'
;MANIIPGTTGSDSLLGTPDDDEILALTGNDTIVAGAGNDTIWAGLGDNLVDLGTGADEAHLSDGNHFVTAASDVGPTALGDQIITGAGNDTIIAGGGANYINVGNGNNTVAWTEGVGGAILAGSGTDTFDMSNAAQGHVIYAAAGTIVGSDVYFNGFERIIATDFGDEIWGAPASVDGGAGNDTVRAGTATTLMIGGEGDDLLIGASAAATILGGIGADIIYGAGSDSIDGGDGANSIFGSGSASTLVGGADVDVIIGGAGADSVSGGGGNDYLVGGGGADMIDGGAGSDEIRLGGEGAQARGGADADVIIGGAGANSISGDDGNDYLVGGGGADTIDGGAGSDQIRLGGEGAQARGGADADVIIGGAGADSISGDDGNDYLVGGGGADTIDGGAGSDEIRLGGDGAQARGGADADVIIGSAGADSISGDGGNDYLVGGGGADTIDGGAGSDQIRLGSEGAQARGGADADVIIGGAGADSISGDDGSDYILGGGGADTIDGGAGSDEIRLGGDGAQARGGADADTIIGGAGADTISGDDGNDYIVGGDGADSLLGSAGTDTVLGGNGADIFVGFTSGTLDGGADFDILDNSAIGTSQAIDLTQPFSPAFDLNLVSIEGVRTGAGSDTITGNDAANLLEGGAGNDEITGGGGADTIDGGSGDDFIMGGSTGSSLMGGAGDDIVLGGEGGDTIDGGTGANLLEGGDGDDLFNYGGGTDTASGGNGADTFAGFASGTLDGGADFDILDNSAIGTSQAIDLTQPASPALALSLVSIEGVRTGAGNDTITGSDAGNLLDGGAGNDEITGGAGADTILGGTGDDVMTGGAGANTFRFSGSFGSDIILDFKAGVDKLEFVGITADDLTFTADGEVSLDSEAGQITILADGALTLGDFLFV
;
A
#
# COMPACT_ATOMS: atom_id res chain seq x y z
N MET A 1 2.19 52.70 88.73
CA MET A 1 3.49 53.26 89.12
C MET A 1 4.07 52.20 90.02
N ALA A 2 5.10 51.49 89.56
CA ALA A 2 5.61 50.35 90.29
C ALA A 2 6.10 50.78 91.68
N ASN A 3 5.80 49.98 92.69
CA ASN A 3 6.31 50.17 94.04
C ASN A 3 7.75 49.65 94.09
N ILE A 4 8.73 50.51 94.37
CA ILE A 4 10.14 50.07 94.44
C ILE A 4 10.44 49.54 95.85
N ILE A 5 10.90 48.29 95.95
CA ILE A 5 11.28 47.62 97.19
C ILE A 5 12.80 47.37 97.20
N PRO A 6 13.60 48.28 97.79
CA PRO A 6 15.06 48.17 97.79
C PRO A 6 15.57 47.31 98.95
N GLY A 7 16.47 46.38 98.64
CA GLY A 7 17.28 45.61 99.58
C GLY A 7 18.55 46.35 100.02
N THR A 8 19.29 45.71 100.92
CA THR A 8 20.57 46.13 101.47
C THR A 8 21.72 45.29 100.89
N THR A 9 22.95 45.53 101.35
CA THR A 9 24.14 44.75 100.94
C THR A 9 24.37 43.50 101.81
N GLY A 10 23.35 42.96 102.48
CA GLY A 10 23.41 41.69 103.20
C GLY A 10 22.13 40.88 103.00
N SER A 11 22.04 39.67 103.55
CA SER A 11 20.85 38.80 103.40
C SER A 11 19.56 39.46 103.88
N ASP A 12 18.64 39.68 102.94
CA ASP A 12 17.35 40.32 103.11
C ASP A 12 16.19 39.35 102.82
N SER A 13 15.01 39.69 103.36
CA SER A 13 13.75 39.04 102.98
C SER A 13 12.81 40.10 102.43
N LEU A 14 12.63 40.10 101.12
CA LEU A 14 11.89 41.11 100.38
C LEU A 14 10.56 40.52 99.92
N LEU A 15 9.46 41.12 100.34
CA LEU A 15 8.10 40.68 100.04
C LEU A 15 7.39 41.79 99.28
N GLY A 16 7.01 41.53 98.04
CA GLY A 16 6.17 42.44 97.27
C GLY A 16 4.71 42.32 97.64
N THR A 17 3.92 43.08 96.91
CA THR A 17 2.54 43.45 97.19
C THR A 17 1.62 42.89 96.10
N PRO A 18 0.30 43.11 96.21
CA PRO A 18 -0.63 42.72 95.14
C PRO A 18 -0.65 43.66 93.93
N ASP A 19 0.08 44.77 93.94
CA ASP A 19 0.22 45.72 92.83
C ASP A 19 1.60 45.54 92.17
N ASP A 20 1.82 45.98 90.93
CA ASP A 20 3.14 45.90 90.27
C ASP A 20 4.27 46.51 91.13
N ASP A 21 5.27 45.71 91.48
CA ASP A 21 6.44 46.05 92.29
C ASP A 21 7.76 45.95 91.47
N GLU A 22 8.76 46.75 91.85
CA GLU A 22 10.15 46.62 91.36
C GLU A 22 11.05 46.29 92.57
N ILE A 23 11.46 45.03 92.70
CA ILE A 23 12.19 44.53 93.88
C ILE A 23 13.68 44.46 93.57
N LEU A 24 14.51 45.20 94.30
CA LEU A 24 15.94 45.35 94.03
C LEU A 24 16.78 44.75 95.17
N ALA A 25 17.18 43.49 95.07
CA ALA A 25 18.13 42.87 95.99
C ALA A 25 19.57 43.18 95.53
N LEU A 26 20.45 43.70 96.40
CA LEU A 26 21.76 44.20 95.98
C LEU A 26 22.88 43.15 96.12
N THR A 27 23.16 42.66 97.32
CA THR A 27 24.16 41.59 97.57
C THR A 27 23.82 40.84 98.86
N GLY A 28 23.88 39.52 98.88
CA GLY A 28 23.50 38.72 100.05
C GLY A 28 22.86 37.39 99.64
N ASN A 29 22.57 36.51 100.61
CA ASN A 29 21.70 35.37 100.35
C ASN A 29 20.26 35.78 100.71
N ASP A 30 19.51 36.26 99.73
CA ASP A 30 18.22 36.92 99.91
C ASP A 30 17.06 35.94 99.69
N THR A 31 15.90 36.20 100.31
CA THR A 31 14.64 35.50 100.02
C THR A 31 13.61 36.49 99.52
N ILE A 32 13.25 36.39 98.24
CA ILE A 32 12.40 37.36 97.55
C ILE A 32 11.09 36.68 97.18
N VAL A 33 9.95 37.30 97.48
CA VAL A 33 8.62 36.84 97.04
C VAL A 33 7.88 38.01 96.39
N ALA A 34 7.58 37.94 95.10
CA ALA A 34 7.05 39.08 94.33
C ALA A 34 5.61 39.42 94.71
N GLY A 35 4.68 38.47 94.66
CA GLY A 35 3.31 38.71 95.09
C GLY A 35 2.30 38.34 94.02
N ALA A 36 1.37 39.23 93.69
CA ALA A 36 0.34 38.98 92.69
C ALA A 36 0.21 40.09 91.62
N GLY A 37 1.09 41.10 91.67
CA GLY A 37 1.24 42.12 90.64
C GLY A 37 1.98 41.58 89.43
N ASN A 38 2.29 42.42 88.44
CA ASN A 38 3.32 42.08 87.44
C ASN A 38 4.63 42.72 87.88
N ASP A 39 5.45 41.94 88.58
CA ASP A 39 6.58 42.44 89.34
C ASP A 39 7.91 42.28 88.58
N THR A 40 8.82 43.25 88.68
CA THR A 40 10.19 43.15 88.14
C THR A 40 11.18 42.97 89.28
N ILE A 41 11.89 41.84 89.31
CA ILE A 41 12.83 41.49 90.36
C ILE A 41 14.26 41.55 89.82
N TRP A 42 15.15 42.21 90.55
CA TRP A 42 16.59 42.17 90.32
C TRP A 42 17.25 41.47 91.51
N ALA A 43 17.64 40.22 91.32
CA ALA A 43 18.35 39.43 92.32
C ALA A 43 19.86 39.69 92.21
N GLY A 44 20.40 40.41 93.18
CA GLY A 44 21.81 40.77 93.29
C GLY A 44 22.74 39.60 93.63
N LEU A 45 24.03 39.88 93.85
CA LEU A 45 25.07 38.84 94.01
C LEU A 45 24.86 38.00 95.30
N GLY A 46 24.77 36.67 95.17
CA GLY A 46 24.71 35.70 96.29
C GLY A 46 23.80 34.49 96.03
N ASP A 47 23.59 33.63 97.04
CA ASP A 47 22.69 32.47 96.89
C ASP A 47 21.25 32.85 97.28
N ASN A 48 20.41 33.20 96.31
CA ASN A 48 19.08 33.76 96.54
C ASN A 48 17.95 32.73 96.31
N LEU A 49 16.90 32.80 97.13
CA LEU A 49 15.64 32.07 96.94
C LEU A 49 14.58 33.05 96.43
N VAL A 50 14.13 32.89 95.19
CA VAL A 50 13.19 33.82 94.55
C VAL A 50 11.90 33.07 94.19
N ASP A 51 10.77 33.55 94.71
CA ASP A 51 9.44 33.08 94.37
C ASP A 51 8.68 34.21 93.66
N LEU A 52 8.37 34.04 92.37
CA LEU A 52 7.73 35.11 91.62
C LEU A 52 6.25 35.27 91.99
N GLY A 53 5.63 34.29 92.65
CA GLY A 53 4.22 34.39 93.02
C GLY A 53 3.28 34.21 91.83
N THR A 54 2.21 35.01 91.75
CA THR A 54 1.14 34.85 90.75
C THR A 54 0.94 36.13 89.92
N GLY A 55 1.67 36.27 88.83
CA GLY A 55 1.60 37.42 87.93
C GLY A 55 2.44 37.17 86.67
N ALA A 56 2.44 38.12 85.74
CA ALA A 56 3.42 38.14 84.65
C ALA A 56 4.68 38.87 85.13
N ASP A 57 5.45 38.18 85.96
CA ASP A 57 6.61 38.68 86.67
C ASP A 57 7.88 38.44 85.83
N GLU A 58 8.87 39.32 85.98
CA GLU A 58 10.17 39.22 85.29
C GLU A 58 11.29 39.24 86.33
N ALA A 59 12.14 38.21 86.36
CA ALA A 59 13.28 38.13 87.28
C ALA A 59 14.62 38.19 86.57
N HIS A 60 15.41 39.21 86.82
CA HIS A 60 16.81 39.33 86.38
C HIS A 60 17.74 38.82 87.48
N LEU A 61 18.53 37.78 87.16
CA LEU A 61 19.45 37.15 88.10
C LEU A 61 20.88 37.59 87.78
N SER A 62 21.67 37.94 88.81
CA SER A 62 23.10 38.27 88.65
C SER A 62 23.99 37.12 89.14
N ASP A 63 25.33 37.24 89.12
CA ASP A 63 26.23 36.13 89.47
C ASP A 63 25.99 35.56 90.89
N GLY A 64 25.59 34.29 90.99
CA GLY A 64 25.30 33.54 92.24
C GLY A 64 24.39 32.31 91.98
N ASN A 65 24.16 31.41 92.96
CA ASN A 65 23.21 30.29 92.78
C ASN A 65 21.79 30.70 93.23
N HIS A 66 20.85 30.79 92.31
CA HIS A 66 19.47 31.16 92.57
C HIS A 66 18.57 29.92 92.51
N PHE A 67 17.68 29.76 93.49
CA PHE A 67 16.55 28.83 93.36
C PHE A 67 15.31 29.65 93.06
N VAL A 68 14.80 29.55 91.83
CA VAL A 68 13.67 30.33 91.34
C VAL A 68 12.47 29.42 91.12
N THR A 69 11.36 29.72 91.80
CA THR A 69 10.05 29.18 91.46
C THR A 69 9.23 30.28 90.81
N ALA A 70 8.84 30.07 89.56
CA ALA A 70 8.22 31.09 88.73
C ALA A 70 6.88 30.61 88.16
N ALA A 71 5.98 31.54 87.86
CA ALA A 71 4.76 31.29 87.08
C ALA A 71 4.79 32.04 85.73
N SER A 72 5.95 32.63 85.38
CA SER A 72 6.18 33.63 84.32
C SER A 72 7.69 33.74 83.97
N ASP A 73 8.05 34.67 83.09
CA ASP A 73 9.37 34.81 82.43
C ASP A 73 10.57 34.99 83.39
N VAL A 74 11.70 34.35 83.07
CA VAL A 74 12.96 34.46 83.84
C VAL A 74 14.07 35.00 82.94
N GLY A 75 14.66 36.13 83.35
CA GLY A 75 15.75 36.82 82.67
C GLY A 75 17.09 36.09 82.77
N PRO A 76 18.19 36.68 82.24
CA PRO A 76 19.48 36.01 82.09
C PRO A 76 19.95 35.39 83.40
N THR A 77 20.25 34.09 83.34
CA THR A 77 20.62 33.27 84.51
C THR A 77 22.14 33.20 84.68
N ALA A 78 22.62 32.96 85.90
CA ALA A 78 24.03 32.80 86.21
C ALA A 78 24.40 31.35 86.58
N LEU A 79 25.70 31.07 86.69
CA LEU A 79 26.26 29.76 87.05
C LEU A 79 25.59 29.14 88.30
N GLY A 80 24.86 28.03 88.13
CA GLY A 80 24.37 27.18 89.23
C GLY A 80 22.89 27.37 89.60
N ASP A 81 22.14 28.12 88.79
CA ASP A 81 20.72 28.41 89.03
C ASP A 81 19.83 27.16 88.84
N GLN A 82 18.82 27.02 89.70
CA GLN A 82 17.73 26.05 89.57
C GLN A 82 16.40 26.78 89.37
N ILE A 83 15.77 26.58 88.23
CA ILE A 83 14.55 27.26 87.81
C ILE A 83 13.47 26.21 87.58
N ILE A 84 12.32 26.39 88.25
CA ILE A 84 11.13 25.56 88.04
C ILE A 84 9.96 26.51 87.78
N THR A 85 9.41 26.45 86.58
CA THR A 85 8.23 27.23 86.20
C THR A 85 6.94 26.41 86.30
N GLY A 86 5.80 27.11 86.26
CA GLY A 86 4.47 26.59 86.58
C GLY A 86 3.68 26.07 85.37
N ALA A 87 2.37 26.35 85.37
CA ALA A 87 1.52 26.13 84.19
C ALA A 87 1.30 27.49 83.50
N GLY A 88 2.05 27.76 82.43
CA GLY A 88 2.18 29.06 81.79
C GLY A 88 2.95 28.95 80.46
N ASN A 89 2.96 30.01 79.67
CA ASN A 89 3.84 30.10 78.50
C ASN A 89 5.01 31.00 78.91
N ASP A 90 6.14 30.39 79.26
CA ASP A 90 7.26 31.08 79.89
C ASP A 90 8.44 31.19 78.92
N THR A 91 9.13 32.33 78.94
CA THR A 91 10.41 32.55 78.26
C THR A 91 11.54 32.60 79.28
N ILE A 92 12.57 31.78 79.09
CA ILE A 92 13.76 31.74 79.94
C ILE A 92 14.98 32.04 79.11
N ILE A 93 15.74 33.05 79.51
CA ILE A 93 17.03 33.36 78.88
C ILE A 93 18.13 32.74 79.76
N ALA A 94 18.72 31.63 79.33
CA ALA A 94 19.79 30.97 80.06
C ALA A 94 21.16 31.59 79.71
N GLY A 95 21.89 31.99 80.76
CA GLY A 95 23.30 32.42 80.68
C GLY A 95 24.27 31.31 81.13
N GLY A 96 25.58 31.49 80.86
CA GLY A 96 26.51 30.37 80.85
C GLY A 96 26.83 29.71 82.19
N GLY A 97 26.83 28.36 82.19
CA GLY A 97 27.13 27.50 83.34
C GLY A 97 26.12 26.37 83.56
N ALA A 98 26.36 25.52 84.57
CA ALA A 98 25.52 24.37 84.93
C ALA A 98 24.19 24.74 85.61
N ASN A 99 23.10 24.89 84.84
CA ASN A 99 21.77 25.25 85.35
C ASN A 99 20.80 24.05 85.37
N TYR A 100 19.85 23.97 86.32
CA TYR A 100 18.71 23.04 86.25
C TYR A 100 17.45 23.83 85.91
N ILE A 101 16.88 23.63 84.72
CA ILE A 101 15.70 24.36 84.26
C ILE A 101 14.59 23.34 84.03
N ASN A 102 13.43 23.55 84.64
CA ASN A 102 12.22 22.77 84.38
C ASN A 102 11.08 23.73 84.05
N VAL A 103 10.68 23.79 82.78
CA VAL A 103 9.73 24.80 82.28
C VAL A 103 8.24 24.43 82.42
N GLY A 104 7.93 23.34 83.13
CA GLY A 104 6.55 23.02 83.48
C GLY A 104 5.64 22.80 82.26
N ASN A 105 4.34 23.06 82.41
CA ASN A 105 3.35 22.83 81.33
C ASN A 105 2.99 24.13 80.62
N GLY A 106 2.80 24.08 79.30
CA GLY A 106 2.47 25.23 78.44
C GLY A 106 3.45 25.33 77.28
N ASN A 107 3.42 26.41 76.51
CA ASN A 107 4.31 26.59 75.37
C ASN A 107 5.46 27.51 75.79
N ASN A 108 6.59 26.91 76.17
CA ASN A 108 7.71 27.64 76.74
C ASN A 108 8.85 27.81 75.73
N THR A 109 9.67 28.86 75.92
CA THR A 109 10.88 29.09 75.12
C THR A 109 12.09 29.19 76.05
N VAL A 110 13.13 28.41 75.79
CA VAL A 110 14.42 28.55 76.48
C VAL A 110 15.44 29.05 75.47
N ALA A 111 15.81 30.33 75.58
CA ALA A 111 16.84 30.97 74.76
C ALA A 111 18.21 30.86 75.44
N TRP A 112 19.24 30.38 74.73
CA TRP A 112 20.56 30.09 75.28
C TRP A 112 21.62 31.04 74.73
N THR A 113 22.45 31.65 75.60
CA THR A 113 23.37 32.74 75.21
C THR A 113 24.87 32.40 75.30
N GLU A 114 25.37 31.65 76.30
CA GLU A 114 26.79 31.24 76.38
C GLU A 114 27.00 29.96 77.23
N GLY A 115 28.10 29.20 77.06
CA GLY A 115 28.62 28.19 78.01
C GLY A 115 27.94 26.79 78.05
N VAL A 116 28.68 25.75 78.50
CA VAL A 116 28.21 24.34 78.54
C VAL A 116 27.97 23.87 79.98
N GLY A 117 26.74 23.45 80.29
CA GLY A 117 26.42 22.70 81.51
C GLY A 117 24.92 22.80 81.91
N GLY A 118 24.28 21.73 82.37
CA GLY A 118 22.96 21.80 83.05
C GLY A 118 21.92 20.75 82.67
N ALA A 119 20.77 20.68 83.36
CA ALA A 119 19.64 19.83 82.99
C ALA A 119 18.39 20.67 82.70
N ILE A 120 17.97 20.70 81.44
CA ILE A 120 16.80 21.42 80.93
C ILE A 120 15.70 20.40 80.60
N LEU A 121 14.54 20.59 81.19
CA LEU A 121 13.38 19.70 81.09
C LEU A 121 12.16 20.53 80.70
N ALA A 122 11.51 20.13 79.62
CA ALA A 122 10.19 20.63 79.24
C ALA A 122 9.08 19.67 79.70
N GLY A 123 7.89 20.23 79.96
CA GLY A 123 6.71 19.48 80.39
C GLY A 123 5.78 19.20 79.23
N SER A 124 4.46 19.35 79.42
CA SER A 124 3.50 19.17 78.32
C SER A 124 3.23 20.49 77.60
N GLY A 125 3.33 20.51 76.28
CA GLY A 125 2.99 21.68 75.46
C GLY A 125 3.72 21.65 74.13
N THR A 126 4.02 22.82 73.57
CA THR A 126 4.94 22.98 72.44
C THR A 126 6.08 23.88 72.87
N ASP A 127 7.18 23.25 73.27
CA ASP A 127 8.32 23.92 73.87
C ASP A 127 9.43 24.15 72.84
N THR A 128 10.06 25.34 72.87
CA THR A 128 11.12 25.77 71.96
C THR A 128 12.45 25.92 72.69
N PHE A 129 13.52 25.37 72.12
CA PHE A 129 14.89 25.63 72.53
C PHE A 129 15.59 26.44 71.45
N ASP A 130 16.01 27.64 71.79
CA ASP A 130 16.56 28.64 70.86
C ASP A 130 18.02 28.93 71.21
N MET A 131 18.93 28.58 70.32
CA MET A 131 20.37 28.77 70.47
C MET A 131 20.93 29.82 69.50
N SER A 132 20.07 30.56 68.80
CA SER A 132 20.47 31.50 67.73
C SER A 132 21.54 32.52 68.14
N ASN A 133 21.67 32.83 69.44
CA ASN A 133 22.65 33.79 69.96
C ASN A 133 23.92 33.15 70.55
N ALA A 134 24.09 31.83 70.45
CA ALA A 134 25.26 31.14 70.97
C ALA A 134 26.51 31.39 70.11
N ALA A 135 27.69 31.43 70.74
CA ALA A 135 28.92 31.91 70.12
C ALA A 135 29.75 30.86 69.33
N GLN A 136 29.26 29.63 69.18
CA GLN A 136 29.93 28.53 68.48
C GLN A 136 28.92 27.43 68.12
N GLY A 137 29.27 26.53 67.20
CA GLY A 137 28.46 25.34 66.88
C GLY A 137 28.51 24.25 67.96
N HIS A 138 27.54 23.35 67.91
CA HIS A 138 27.17 22.39 68.92
C HIS A 138 26.71 21.04 68.33
N VAL A 139 26.90 19.97 69.11
CA VAL A 139 26.34 18.64 68.82
C VAL A 139 25.15 18.38 69.74
N ILE A 140 23.96 18.20 69.18
CA ILE A 140 22.68 18.11 69.88
C ILE A 140 22.08 16.71 69.68
N TYR A 141 21.75 16.00 70.76
CA TYR A 141 21.07 14.69 70.72
C TYR A 141 19.68 14.76 71.39
N ALA A 142 18.65 15.09 70.62
CA ALA A 142 17.25 15.16 71.02
C ALA A 142 16.54 13.79 70.97
N ALA A 143 17.00 12.79 71.72
CA ALA A 143 16.29 11.50 71.80
C ALA A 143 15.23 11.50 72.92
N ALA A 144 14.23 10.63 72.80
CA ALA A 144 13.42 10.19 73.94
C ALA A 144 14.32 9.38 74.90
N GLY A 145 15.09 10.08 75.73
CA GLY A 145 15.61 9.57 77.00
C GLY A 145 17.12 9.36 77.17
N THR A 146 18.03 9.52 76.19
CA THR A 146 19.52 9.45 76.42
C THR A 146 20.28 9.88 75.12
N ILE A 147 21.47 10.55 75.07
CA ILE A 147 22.84 10.13 75.47
C ILE A 147 23.90 11.26 75.35
N VAL A 148 24.84 11.26 76.33
CA VAL A 148 26.31 11.50 76.35
C VAL A 148 27.02 12.29 75.23
N GLY A 149 27.40 13.51 75.60
CA GLY A 149 28.58 14.31 75.27
C GLY A 149 28.64 15.43 76.32
N SER A 150 29.79 15.71 76.94
CA SER A 150 29.87 16.25 78.32
C SER A 150 28.98 17.48 78.63
N ASP A 151 27.98 17.22 79.49
CA ASP A 151 27.44 18.09 80.55
C ASP A 151 26.05 18.74 80.38
N VAL A 152 25.20 18.38 79.39
CA VAL A 152 23.79 18.87 79.34
C VAL A 152 22.72 17.75 79.22
N TYR A 153 21.72 17.72 80.11
CA TYR A 153 20.52 16.86 80.01
C TYR A 153 19.38 17.67 79.39
N PHE A 154 18.83 17.24 78.24
CA PHE A 154 17.82 17.99 77.49
C PHE A 154 16.66 17.06 77.10
N ASN A 155 15.41 17.38 77.48
CA ASN A 155 14.25 16.53 77.19
C ASN A 155 12.94 17.33 77.08
N GLY A 156 12.05 16.91 76.18
CA GLY A 156 10.67 17.40 76.09
C GLY A 156 10.45 18.60 75.18
N PHE A 157 11.42 18.99 74.35
CA PHE A 157 11.29 20.11 73.43
C PHE A 157 10.86 19.65 72.03
N GLU A 158 9.81 20.28 71.50
CA GLU A 158 9.27 20.00 70.16
C GLU A 158 9.91 20.86 69.08
N ARG A 159 10.50 22.02 69.41
CA ARG A 159 11.18 22.90 68.44
C ARG A 159 12.61 23.19 68.87
N ILE A 160 13.54 23.10 67.93
CA ILE A 160 14.94 23.52 68.09
C ILE A 160 15.24 24.59 67.03
N ILE A 161 15.87 25.69 67.46
CA ILE A 161 16.49 26.71 66.60
C ILE A 161 17.98 26.71 66.96
N ALA A 162 18.83 26.36 66.02
CA ALA A 162 20.28 26.22 66.20
C ALA A 162 21.02 27.55 65.94
N THR A 163 22.35 27.50 65.86
CA THR A 163 23.22 28.67 65.90
C THR A 163 23.53 29.21 64.50
N ASP A 164 24.30 30.29 64.41
CA ASP A 164 24.84 30.78 63.12
C ASP A 164 26.18 30.09 62.75
N PHE A 165 26.47 28.92 63.32
CA PHE A 165 27.66 28.11 63.05
C PHE A 165 27.29 26.66 62.82
N GLY A 166 28.13 25.91 62.09
CA GLY A 166 27.88 24.50 61.83
C GLY A 166 27.59 23.65 63.08
N ASP A 167 26.36 23.14 63.13
CA ASP A 167 25.74 22.37 64.19
C ASP A 167 25.48 20.91 63.75
N GLU A 168 25.43 19.98 64.69
CA GLU A 168 25.16 18.56 64.43
C GLU A 168 23.98 18.09 65.28
N ILE A 169 22.79 17.97 64.70
CA ILE A 169 21.52 17.74 65.40
C ILE A 169 20.98 16.34 65.09
N TRP A 170 20.74 15.53 66.12
CA TRP A 170 20.21 14.18 66.01
C TRP A 170 18.98 14.02 66.88
N GLY A 171 17.89 13.44 66.37
CA GLY A 171 16.77 12.99 67.20
C GLY A 171 15.41 13.57 66.80
N ALA A 172 14.43 13.54 67.72
CA ALA A 172 13.00 13.62 67.44
C ALA A 172 12.27 14.87 68.00
N PRO A 173 12.77 16.11 67.85
CA PRO A 173 11.89 17.28 67.95
C PRO A 173 10.89 17.26 66.78
N ALA A 174 9.75 17.91 66.93
CA ALA A 174 8.76 18.05 65.86
C ALA A 174 9.24 18.99 64.74
N SER A 175 10.07 19.99 65.07
CA SER A 175 10.63 20.98 64.15
C SER A 175 12.09 21.29 64.48
N VAL A 176 12.94 21.39 63.46
CA VAL A 176 14.34 21.85 63.57
C VAL A 176 14.58 22.98 62.57
N ASP A 177 15.32 23.99 63.01
CA ASP A 177 15.88 25.07 62.20
C ASP A 177 17.39 25.13 62.50
N GLY A 178 18.23 24.88 61.48
CA GLY A 178 19.70 24.81 61.60
C GLY A 178 20.33 26.17 61.85
N GLY A 179 19.79 27.23 61.24
CA GLY A 179 20.28 28.59 61.41
C GLY A 179 21.23 28.96 60.27
N ALA A 180 22.46 29.37 60.59
CA ALA A 180 23.48 29.64 59.57
C ALA A 180 24.72 28.79 59.81
N GLY A 181 25.58 28.69 58.80
CA GLY A 181 26.69 27.74 58.82
C GLY A 181 26.30 26.39 58.24
N ASN A 182 27.28 25.49 58.13
CA ASN A 182 27.08 24.18 57.51
C ASN A 182 26.64 23.16 58.56
N ASP A 183 25.36 22.84 58.57
CA ASP A 183 24.72 22.02 59.58
C ASP A 183 24.55 20.57 59.14
N THR A 184 24.41 19.67 60.11
CA THR A 184 24.05 18.28 59.88
C THR A 184 22.86 17.94 60.75
N VAL A 185 21.69 17.79 60.13
CA VAL A 185 20.44 17.49 60.83
C VAL A 185 19.96 16.09 60.47
N ARG A 186 19.75 15.25 61.48
CA ARG A 186 19.18 13.91 61.33
C ARG A 186 17.91 13.74 62.16
N ALA A 187 16.79 13.72 61.46
CA ALA A 187 15.46 13.58 62.04
C ALA A 187 15.23 12.22 62.73
N GLY A 188 14.32 12.27 63.70
CA GLY A 188 13.68 11.13 64.33
C GLY A 188 12.22 11.02 63.87
N THR A 189 11.54 9.96 64.28
CA THR A 189 10.19 9.64 63.78
C THR A 189 9.09 10.66 64.12
N ALA A 190 9.36 11.65 64.98
CA ALA A 190 8.41 12.69 65.35
C ALA A 190 8.62 14.00 64.58
N THR A 191 9.72 14.14 63.85
CA THR A 191 10.07 15.36 63.11
C THR A 191 9.20 15.47 61.86
N THR A 192 8.52 16.61 61.74
CA THR A 192 7.63 16.93 60.61
C THR A 192 8.12 18.14 59.81
N LEU A 193 9.05 18.94 60.35
CA LEU A 193 9.67 20.07 59.67
C LEU A 193 11.18 20.11 59.98
N MET A 194 12.00 20.24 58.94
CA MET A 194 13.42 20.53 59.03
C MET A 194 13.75 21.72 58.13
N ILE A 195 14.57 22.63 58.61
CA ILE A 195 15.11 23.78 57.88
C ILE A 195 16.63 23.72 58.08
N GLY A 196 17.41 23.71 57.00
CA GLY A 196 18.87 23.84 57.03
C GLY A 196 19.24 25.28 57.38
N GLY A 197 18.96 26.21 56.47
CA GLY A 197 19.16 27.64 56.68
C GLY A 197 20.19 28.21 55.72
N GLU A 198 21.14 29.03 56.17
CA GLU A 198 22.23 29.53 55.32
C GLU A 198 23.49 28.65 55.49
N GLY A 199 24.01 28.04 54.44
CA GLY A 199 25.22 27.20 54.49
C GLY A 199 25.05 25.94 53.66
N ASP A 200 26.12 25.16 53.50
CA ASP A 200 25.99 23.85 52.83
C ASP A 200 25.63 22.78 53.87
N ASP A 201 24.37 22.37 53.89
CA ASP A 201 23.78 21.53 54.94
C ASP A 201 23.63 20.06 54.54
N LEU A 202 23.63 19.17 55.54
CA LEU A 202 23.31 17.75 55.40
C LEU A 202 22.05 17.42 56.19
N LEU A 203 20.94 17.23 55.47
CA LEU A 203 19.62 16.98 56.04
C LEU A 203 19.22 15.51 55.81
N ILE A 204 18.93 14.76 56.87
CA ILE A 204 18.57 13.33 56.80
C ILE A 204 17.21 13.13 57.47
N GLY A 205 16.19 12.86 56.65
CA GLY A 205 14.80 12.60 57.03
C GLY A 205 14.60 11.30 57.83
N ALA A 206 13.38 11.18 58.36
CA ALA A 206 12.92 9.99 59.07
C ALA A 206 11.82 9.28 58.28
N SER A 207 11.42 8.08 58.72
CA SER A 207 10.41 7.28 57.99
C SER A 207 8.99 7.87 57.99
N ALA A 208 8.74 8.93 58.75
CA ALA A 208 7.46 9.65 58.76
C ALA A 208 7.55 10.82 57.79
N ALA A 209 6.43 11.14 57.14
CA ALA A 209 6.35 12.27 56.21
C ALA A 209 6.79 13.58 56.88
N ALA A 210 7.76 14.26 56.27
CA ALA A 210 8.27 15.54 56.73
C ALA A 210 8.34 16.57 55.59
N THR A 211 8.28 17.85 55.95
CA THR A 211 8.73 18.95 55.11
C THR A 211 10.19 19.23 55.42
N ILE A 212 11.05 19.25 54.41
CA ILE A 212 12.48 19.49 54.53
C ILE A 212 12.83 20.66 53.61
N LEU A 213 13.39 21.73 54.17
CA LEU A 213 13.83 22.91 53.43
C LEU A 213 15.35 23.00 53.60
N GLY A 214 16.10 23.01 52.49
CA GLY A 214 17.55 23.21 52.47
C GLY A 214 17.89 24.63 52.90
N GLY A 215 17.61 25.60 52.02
CA GLY A 215 17.75 27.01 52.33
C GLY A 215 18.64 27.69 51.31
N ILE A 216 19.72 28.34 51.75
CA ILE A 216 20.72 28.95 50.88
C ILE A 216 22.02 28.17 51.03
N GLY A 217 22.47 27.50 49.98
CA GLY A 217 23.75 26.78 49.95
C GLY A 217 23.68 25.52 49.11
N ALA A 218 24.79 24.79 49.02
CA ALA A 218 24.84 23.52 48.29
C ALA A 218 24.47 22.35 49.22
N ASP A 219 23.17 22.10 49.38
CA ASP A 219 22.67 21.18 50.38
C ASP A 219 22.64 19.72 49.90
N ILE A 220 22.80 18.80 50.84
CA ILE A 220 22.62 17.36 50.61
C ILE A 220 21.46 16.87 51.46
N ILE A 221 20.39 16.43 50.81
CA ILE A 221 19.14 16.05 51.48
C ILE A 221 18.80 14.59 51.19
N TYR A 222 18.58 13.79 52.24
CA TYR A 222 18.12 12.40 52.16
C TYR A 222 16.73 12.25 52.79
N GLY A 223 15.70 12.00 51.98
CA GLY A 223 14.38 11.58 52.42
C GLY A 223 14.36 10.14 52.93
N ALA A 224 13.36 9.80 53.75
CA ALA A 224 13.16 8.45 54.27
C ALA A 224 11.68 8.02 54.37
N GLY A 225 10.74 8.91 54.03
CA GLY A 225 9.30 8.66 53.96
C GLY A 225 8.66 9.33 52.76
N SER A 226 7.35 9.61 52.84
CA SER A 226 6.67 10.47 51.86
C SER A 226 6.93 11.93 52.19
N ASP A 227 8.03 12.45 51.69
CA ASP A 227 8.57 13.73 52.11
C ASP A 227 8.24 14.85 51.09
N SER A 228 8.18 16.09 51.57
CA SER A 228 8.12 17.30 50.75
C SER A 228 9.46 18.03 50.94
N ILE A 229 10.33 17.95 49.95
CA ILE A 229 11.70 18.46 50.00
C ILE A 229 11.83 19.63 49.02
N ASP A 230 12.40 20.73 49.51
CA ASP A 230 12.76 21.91 48.72
C ASP A 230 14.22 22.24 49.03
N GLY A 231 15.09 22.17 48.02
CA GLY A 231 16.52 22.46 48.14
C GLY A 231 16.79 23.93 48.43
N GLY A 232 16.04 24.84 47.80
CA GLY A 232 16.25 26.28 47.91
C GLY A 232 17.31 26.79 46.92
N ASP A 233 18.06 27.82 47.31
CA ASP A 233 19.11 28.42 46.47
C ASP A 233 20.41 27.63 46.60
N GLY A 234 21.16 27.44 45.51
CA GLY A 234 22.42 26.70 45.49
C GLY A 234 22.32 25.32 44.82
N ALA A 235 23.47 24.70 44.56
CA ALA A 235 23.56 23.45 43.80
C ALA A 235 23.33 22.23 44.72
N ASN A 236 22.10 21.75 44.78
CA ASN A 236 21.63 20.78 45.76
C ASN A 236 21.74 19.33 45.27
N SER A 237 21.86 18.40 46.21
CA SER A 237 21.80 16.95 45.98
C SER A 237 20.69 16.34 46.82
N ILE A 238 19.55 16.07 46.19
CA ILE A 238 18.33 15.60 46.83
C ILE A 238 18.10 14.13 46.50
N PHE A 239 17.95 13.29 47.51
CA PHE A 239 17.68 11.87 47.40
C PHE A 239 16.37 11.55 48.12
N GLY A 240 15.33 11.18 47.39
CA GLY A 240 14.07 10.70 47.94
C GLY A 240 14.17 9.27 48.50
N SER A 241 13.01 8.64 48.70
CA SER A 241 12.89 7.39 49.45
C SER A 241 12.24 6.27 48.64
N GLY A 242 11.67 5.27 49.32
CA GLY A 242 10.83 4.23 48.69
C GLY A 242 9.33 4.56 48.69
N SER A 243 8.96 5.80 49.03
CA SER A 243 7.59 6.29 49.11
C SER A 243 7.42 7.53 48.25
N ALA A 244 6.19 7.76 47.75
CA ALA A 244 5.84 8.93 46.96
C ALA A 244 6.21 10.24 47.70
N SER A 245 7.06 11.05 47.08
CA SER A 245 7.62 12.28 47.61
C SER A 245 7.46 13.45 46.62
N THR A 246 7.56 14.67 47.11
CA THR A 246 7.68 15.89 46.29
C THR A 246 9.07 16.47 46.50
N LEU A 247 9.84 16.67 45.43
CA LEU A 247 11.23 17.08 45.45
C LEU A 247 11.41 18.29 44.52
N VAL A 248 11.96 19.39 45.03
CA VAL A 248 12.21 20.62 44.28
C VAL A 248 13.68 21.01 44.45
N GLY A 249 14.38 21.26 43.34
CA GLY A 249 15.79 21.65 43.30
C GLY A 249 16.00 23.10 43.69
N GLY A 250 15.58 24.02 42.81
CA GLY A 250 15.90 25.43 42.97
C GLY A 250 16.10 26.16 41.65
N ALA A 251 16.99 27.15 41.63
CA ALA A 251 17.33 27.93 40.44
C ALA A 251 18.77 27.68 39.93
N ASP A 252 19.50 26.79 40.60
CA ASP A 252 20.88 26.43 40.31
C ASP A 252 20.98 24.97 39.87
N VAL A 253 22.17 24.50 39.50
CA VAL A 253 22.37 23.13 38.99
C VAL A 253 22.17 22.09 40.10
N ASP A 254 21.09 21.33 40.00
CA ASP A 254 20.65 20.37 41.00
C ASP A 254 20.79 18.91 40.56
N VAL A 255 20.95 18.02 41.54
CA VAL A 255 20.93 16.55 41.36
C VAL A 255 19.78 16.00 42.19
N ILE A 256 18.75 15.48 41.54
CA ILE A 256 17.56 14.93 42.24
C ILE A 256 17.32 13.48 41.85
N ILE A 257 17.20 12.60 42.85
CA ILE A 257 16.88 11.19 42.68
C ILE A 257 15.63 10.84 43.50
N GLY A 258 14.49 10.61 42.86
CA GLY A 258 13.19 10.26 43.47
C GLY A 258 13.24 9.01 44.33
N GLY A 259 13.74 7.92 43.75
CA GLY A 259 13.91 6.65 44.45
C GLY A 259 12.90 5.62 43.97
N ALA A 260 12.05 5.11 44.84
CA ALA A 260 10.88 4.32 44.42
C ALA A 260 9.63 4.97 44.99
N GLY A 261 8.49 4.85 44.33
CA GLY A 261 7.32 5.64 44.66
C GLY A 261 6.71 6.23 43.41
N ALA A 262 5.67 7.03 43.58
CA ALA A 262 5.18 7.90 42.50
C ALA A 262 5.60 9.30 42.91
N ASP A 263 6.79 9.71 42.49
CA ASP A 263 7.44 10.94 42.94
C ASP A 263 7.07 12.12 42.02
N SER A 264 7.00 13.31 42.60
CA SER A 264 6.88 14.58 41.87
C SER A 264 8.20 15.32 42.01
N VAL A 265 8.93 15.46 40.91
CA VAL A 265 10.29 16.04 40.88
C VAL A 265 10.28 17.29 40.02
N SER A 266 10.87 18.38 40.50
CA SER A 266 11.09 19.61 39.74
C SER A 266 12.54 20.07 39.90
N GLY A 267 13.26 20.23 38.79
CA GLY A 267 14.61 20.81 38.79
C GLY A 267 14.56 22.30 39.10
N GLY A 268 13.82 23.04 38.27
CA GLY A 268 13.51 24.44 38.46
C GLY A 268 14.23 25.30 37.43
N GLY A 269 15.26 26.02 37.83
CA GLY A 269 16.20 26.63 36.87
C GLY A 269 17.57 25.99 37.06
N GLY A 270 18.37 25.87 36.01
CA GLY A 270 19.66 25.20 36.11
C GLY A 270 19.86 24.21 34.98
N ASN A 271 20.93 23.44 35.02
CA ASN A 271 21.11 22.33 34.10
C ASN A 271 21.13 21.07 34.96
N ASP A 272 19.94 20.54 35.22
CA ASP A 272 19.70 19.63 36.32
C ASP A 272 19.84 18.17 35.89
N TYR A 273 20.15 17.31 36.86
CA TYR A 273 20.19 15.87 36.67
C TYR A 273 19.08 15.21 37.50
N LEU A 274 18.02 14.76 36.83
CA LEU A 274 16.80 14.28 37.45
C LEU A 274 16.58 12.79 37.17
N VAL A 275 16.35 11.99 38.22
CA VAL A 275 16.08 10.56 38.10
C VAL A 275 14.84 10.21 38.92
N GLY A 276 13.76 9.75 38.27
CA GLY A 276 12.55 9.33 38.98
C GLY A 276 12.79 8.05 39.79
N GLY A 277 13.35 7.04 39.12
CA GLY A 277 13.54 5.71 39.70
C GLY A 277 12.31 4.83 39.51
N GLY A 278 11.87 4.11 40.54
CA GLY A 278 10.85 3.08 40.41
C GLY A 278 9.43 3.55 40.74
N GLY A 279 8.60 3.78 39.74
CA GLY A 279 7.16 3.92 39.83
C GLY A 279 6.64 4.91 38.79
N ALA A 280 5.43 5.45 39.00
CA ALA A 280 4.82 6.39 38.07
C ALA A 280 5.17 7.82 38.49
N ASP A 281 6.37 8.24 38.10
CA ASP A 281 6.93 9.54 38.49
C ASP A 281 6.45 10.66 37.57
N MET A 282 6.41 11.89 38.08
CA MET A 282 6.17 13.12 37.32
C MET A 282 7.41 14.01 37.49
N ILE A 283 8.13 14.27 36.41
CA ILE A 283 9.37 15.03 36.42
C ILE A 283 9.25 16.26 35.52
N ASP A 284 9.61 17.42 36.04
CA ASP A 284 9.67 18.71 35.32
C ASP A 284 11.10 19.23 35.40
N GLY A 285 11.80 19.33 34.27
CA GLY A 285 13.16 19.89 34.19
C GLY A 285 13.14 21.36 34.58
N GLY A 286 12.46 22.16 33.77
CA GLY A 286 12.22 23.57 34.03
C GLY A 286 12.95 24.45 33.03
N ALA A 287 13.88 25.29 33.48
CA ALA A 287 14.67 26.15 32.61
C ALA A 287 16.14 25.76 32.64
N GLY A 288 16.80 25.79 31.48
CA GLY A 288 18.15 25.30 31.25
C GLY A 288 18.17 23.87 30.74
N SER A 289 19.36 23.36 30.40
CA SER A 289 19.51 22.09 29.69
C SER A 289 19.64 20.92 30.66
N ASP A 290 18.56 20.18 30.82
CA ASP A 290 18.35 19.16 31.83
C ASP A 290 18.59 17.73 31.29
N GLU A 291 19.02 16.83 32.17
CA GLU A 291 19.14 15.40 31.89
C GLU A 291 18.16 14.62 32.79
N ILE A 292 17.08 14.12 32.19
CA ILE A 292 15.99 13.42 32.87
C ILE A 292 16.06 11.91 32.55
N ARG A 293 16.01 11.07 33.58
CA ARG A 293 15.92 9.61 33.45
C ARG A 293 14.70 9.04 34.17
N LEU A 294 13.79 8.47 33.39
CA LEU A 294 12.65 7.72 33.89
C LEU A 294 13.09 6.27 34.16
N GLY A 295 12.61 5.68 35.25
CA GLY A 295 12.94 4.28 35.61
C GLY A 295 11.75 3.33 35.64
N GLY A 296 10.56 3.81 36.04
CA GLY A 296 9.37 2.99 36.24
C GLY A 296 8.30 3.10 35.15
N GLU A 297 7.29 2.23 35.26
CA GLU A 297 6.15 2.20 34.34
C GLU A 297 5.20 3.38 34.59
N GLY A 298 4.72 4.04 33.53
CA GLY A 298 3.72 5.11 33.64
C GLY A 298 4.27 6.48 34.04
N ALA A 299 5.58 6.68 33.95
CA ALA A 299 6.22 7.96 34.26
C ALA A 299 5.93 9.04 33.20
N GLN A 300 5.91 10.30 33.64
CA GLN A 300 5.73 11.51 32.84
C GLN A 300 6.94 12.42 33.01
N ALA A 301 7.46 12.98 31.92
CA ALA A 301 8.57 13.93 31.92
C ALA A 301 8.29 15.12 31.00
N ARG A 302 8.73 16.30 31.41
CA ARG A 302 8.85 17.49 30.58
C ARG A 302 10.25 18.08 30.70
N GLY A 303 10.84 18.46 29.58
CA GLY A 303 12.13 19.12 29.48
C GLY A 303 12.02 20.56 29.96
N GLY A 304 11.53 21.45 29.11
CA GLY A 304 11.58 22.87 29.43
C GLY A 304 11.63 23.78 28.22
N ALA A 305 12.44 24.84 28.31
CA ALA A 305 12.58 25.83 27.23
C ALA A 305 13.93 25.76 26.49
N ASP A 306 14.81 24.85 26.91
CA ASP A 306 16.19 24.73 26.44
C ASP A 306 16.44 23.28 25.98
N ALA A 307 17.62 23.02 25.40
CA ALA A 307 17.90 21.69 24.84
C ALA A 307 18.09 20.62 25.94
N ASP A 308 17.15 19.69 26.02
CA ASP A 308 17.03 18.70 27.07
C ASP A 308 17.31 17.27 26.61
N VAL A 309 17.69 16.41 27.54
CA VAL A 309 17.92 14.98 27.32
C VAL A 309 16.98 14.19 28.20
N ILE A 310 15.98 13.54 27.59
CA ILE A 310 15.02 12.71 28.33
C ILE A 310 15.15 11.25 27.89
N ILE A 311 15.49 10.39 28.83
CA ILE A 311 15.61 8.94 28.62
C ILE A 311 14.52 8.23 29.41
N GLY A 312 13.57 7.67 28.67
CA GLY A 312 12.50 6.82 29.15
C GLY A 312 12.98 5.47 29.69
N GLY A 313 12.07 4.78 30.36
CA GLY A 313 12.34 3.59 31.14
C GLY A 313 11.71 2.34 30.54
N ALA A 314 11.18 1.48 31.41
CA ALA A 314 10.32 0.38 31.02
C ALA A 314 8.85 0.77 31.22
N GLY A 315 7.95 0.18 30.43
CA GLY A 315 6.53 0.49 30.43
C GLY A 315 6.20 1.69 29.54
N ALA A 316 4.92 2.03 29.45
CA ALA A 316 4.47 3.17 28.68
C ALA A 316 4.78 4.48 29.42
N ASN A 317 5.56 5.36 28.80
CA ASN A 317 5.91 6.68 29.31
C ASN A 317 5.26 7.82 28.48
N SER A 318 5.12 8.99 29.10
CA SER A 318 4.70 10.23 28.41
C SER A 318 5.84 11.24 28.53
N ILE A 319 6.43 11.65 27.41
CA ILE A 319 7.62 12.51 27.38
C ILE A 319 7.30 13.74 26.52
N SER A 320 7.63 14.94 27.01
CA SER A 320 7.58 16.22 26.28
C SER A 320 8.96 16.87 26.30
N GLY A 321 9.50 17.27 25.16
CA GLY A 321 10.67 18.15 25.08
C GLY A 321 10.32 19.59 25.48
N ASP A 322 9.16 20.06 24.99
CA ASP A 322 8.66 21.44 25.08
C ASP A 322 9.40 22.37 24.09
N ASP A 323 9.97 23.51 24.48
CA ASP A 323 10.78 24.30 23.53
C ASP A 323 12.25 23.87 23.67
N GLY A 324 12.99 23.68 22.59
CA GLY A 324 14.35 23.17 22.71
C GLY A 324 14.84 22.49 21.44
N ASN A 325 16.08 21.98 21.48
CA ASN A 325 16.51 21.00 20.48
C ASN A 325 16.83 19.74 21.26
N ASP A 326 15.83 18.90 21.44
CA ASP A 326 15.80 17.89 22.48
C ASP A 326 16.25 16.52 21.98
N TYR A 327 16.73 15.70 22.91
CA TYR A 327 17.06 14.31 22.66
C TYR A 327 16.18 13.41 23.52
N LEU A 328 15.18 12.81 22.90
CA LEU A 328 14.12 12.06 23.56
C LEU A 328 14.21 10.57 23.19
N VAL A 329 14.24 9.69 24.20
CA VAL A 329 14.27 8.24 24.02
C VAL A 329 13.13 7.60 24.80
N GLY A 330 12.22 6.87 24.15
CA GLY A 330 11.09 6.21 24.82
C GLY A 330 11.51 5.04 25.71
N GLY A 331 12.43 4.21 25.23
CA GLY A 331 12.90 3.04 25.96
C GLY A 331 12.11 1.80 25.56
N GLY A 332 11.46 1.13 26.52
CA GLY A 332 10.69 -0.08 26.24
C GLY A 332 9.26 0.04 26.72
N GLY A 333 8.31 0.10 25.80
CA GLY A 333 6.88 0.20 26.10
C GLY A 333 6.14 0.79 24.91
N ALA A 334 4.86 1.11 25.10
CA ALA A 334 4.10 1.92 24.15
C ALA A 334 4.16 3.38 24.61
N ASP A 335 5.24 4.06 24.26
CA ASP A 335 5.54 5.42 24.72
C ASP A 335 4.78 6.47 23.91
N THR A 336 4.51 7.63 24.51
CA THR A 336 4.00 8.83 23.83
C THR A 336 5.03 9.93 24.00
N ILE A 337 5.61 10.39 22.90
CA ILE A 337 6.67 11.40 22.89
C ILE A 337 6.24 12.58 22.03
N ASP A 338 6.37 13.79 22.57
CA ASP A 338 6.16 15.07 21.91
C ASP A 338 7.50 15.83 21.94
N GLY A 339 8.07 16.16 20.77
CA GLY A 339 9.27 16.99 20.68
C GLY A 339 8.95 18.41 21.16
N GLY A 340 8.10 19.08 20.40
CA GLY A 340 7.60 20.41 20.72
C GLY A 340 8.12 21.43 19.72
N ALA A 341 8.81 22.48 20.16
CA ALA A 341 9.35 23.49 19.26
C ALA A 341 10.88 23.40 19.18
N GLY A 342 11.40 23.31 17.96
CA GLY A 342 12.83 23.26 17.65
C GLY A 342 13.20 21.92 17.04
N SER A 343 14.49 21.74 16.71
CA SER A 343 14.93 20.57 15.94
C SER A 343 15.30 19.39 16.83
N ASP A 344 14.36 18.48 17.01
CA ASP A 344 14.38 17.41 17.98
C ASP A 344 14.88 16.08 17.39
N GLN A 345 15.39 15.22 18.28
CA GLN A 345 15.80 13.85 17.97
C GLN A 345 15.03 12.88 18.86
N ILE A 346 14.10 12.14 18.26
CA ILE A 346 13.21 11.21 18.95
C ILE A 346 13.55 9.76 18.57
N ARG A 347 13.65 8.88 19.57
CA ARG A 347 13.84 7.43 19.38
C ARG A 347 12.84 6.62 20.22
N LEU A 348 11.89 5.95 19.57
CA LEU A 348 10.78 5.27 20.25
C LEU A 348 11.21 3.98 20.97
N GLY A 349 11.96 3.10 20.31
CA GLY A 349 12.56 1.90 20.92
C GLY A 349 11.60 0.72 21.20
N GLY A 350 10.49 0.95 21.90
CA GLY A 350 9.51 -0.06 22.35
C GLY A 350 8.55 -0.58 21.26
N GLU A 351 7.42 -1.20 21.66
CA GLU A 351 6.38 -1.69 20.73
C GLU A 351 5.14 -0.79 20.79
N GLY A 352 4.72 -0.24 19.64
CA GLY A 352 3.44 0.44 19.51
C GLY A 352 3.44 1.87 20.06
N ALA A 353 4.51 2.60 19.83
CA ALA A 353 4.74 3.93 20.35
C ALA A 353 4.16 5.03 19.44
N GLN A 354 4.00 6.23 20.00
CA GLN A 354 3.51 7.43 19.33
C GLN A 354 4.56 8.54 19.46
N ALA A 355 4.92 9.18 18.35
CA ALA A 355 5.82 10.32 18.32
C ALA A 355 5.24 11.48 17.50
N ARG A 356 5.46 12.70 17.97
CA ARG A 356 5.31 13.92 17.18
C ARG A 356 6.59 14.74 17.27
N GLY A 357 7.07 15.25 16.15
CA GLY A 357 8.20 16.17 16.06
C GLY A 357 7.80 17.52 16.61
N GLY A 358 6.92 18.21 15.89
CA GLY A 358 6.29 19.44 16.32
C GLY A 358 6.58 20.57 15.34
N ALA A 359 7.40 21.55 15.73
CA ALA A 359 7.78 22.64 14.84
C ALA A 359 9.28 22.61 14.56
N ASP A 360 9.67 22.99 13.35
CA ASP A 360 11.03 22.92 12.81
C ASP A 360 11.43 21.50 12.37
N ALA A 361 12.67 21.32 11.91
CA ALA A 361 13.10 20.08 11.27
C ALA A 361 13.53 19.01 12.29
N ASP A 362 12.79 17.91 12.34
CA ASP A 362 12.91 16.85 13.33
C ASP A 362 13.47 15.54 12.77
N VAL A 363 14.02 14.72 13.66
CA VAL A 363 14.50 13.38 13.36
C VAL A 363 13.79 12.38 14.25
N ILE A 364 12.92 11.56 13.67
CA ILE A 364 12.17 10.53 14.41
C ILE A 364 12.54 9.15 13.90
N ILE A 365 13.04 8.30 14.81
CA ILE A 365 13.39 6.92 14.53
C ILE A 365 12.52 5.99 15.37
N GLY A 366 11.62 5.30 14.68
CA GLY A 366 10.76 4.26 15.22
C GLY A 366 11.50 3.01 15.69
N GLY A 367 10.73 2.13 16.32
CA GLY A 367 11.21 0.96 17.05
C GLY A 367 10.82 -0.35 16.37
N ALA A 368 10.36 -1.29 17.20
CA ALA A 368 9.71 -2.51 16.74
C ALA A 368 8.19 -2.35 16.94
N GLY A 369 7.38 -3.18 16.31
CA GLY A 369 5.92 -3.05 16.43
C GLY A 369 5.38 -1.94 15.54
N ALA A 370 4.06 -1.72 15.61
CA ALA A 370 3.37 -0.77 14.74
C ALA A 370 3.32 0.61 15.40
N ASP A 371 4.21 1.50 14.98
CA ASP A 371 4.36 2.84 15.53
C ASP A 371 3.50 3.88 14.78
N SER A 372 3.16 4.98 15.45
CA SER A 372 2.48 6.14 14.87
C SER A 372 3.39 7.36 14.98
N ILE A 373 3.85 7.89 13.84
CA ILE A 373 4.84 8.98 13.79
C ILE A 373 4.26 10.16 13.01
N SER A 374 4.39 11.38 13.55
CA SER A 374 4.06 12.64 12.88
C SER A 374 5.28 13.55 12.88
N GLY A 375 5.67 14.11 11.73
CA GLY A 375 6.67 15.19 11.66
C GLY A 375 6.09 16.52 12.16
N ASP A 376 4.86 16.82 11.73
CA ASP A 376 4.12 18.07 11.95
C ASP A 376 4.64 19.22 11.05
N ASP A 377 5.11 20.35 11.56
CA ASP A 377 5.61 21.47 10.73
C ASP A 377 7.15 21.40 10.64
N GLY A 378 7.74 21.11 9.49
CA GLY A 378 9.18 20.88 9.47
C GLY A 378 9.72 20.46 8.11
N ASN A 379 11.00 20.11 8.07
CA ASN A 379 11.53 19.31 6.96
C ASN A 379 12.11 18.08 7.64
N ASP A 380 11.29 17.08 7.82
CA ASP A 380 11.50 16.04 8.81
C ASP A 380 12.14 14.80 8.22
N TYR A 381 12.85 14.07 9.06
CA TYR A 381 13.45 12.79 8.73
C TYR A 381 12.83 11.69 9.58
N LEU A 382 11.93 10.90 8.97
CA LEU A 382 11.08 9.94 9.65
C LEU A 382 11.42 8.52 9.22
N VAL A 383 11.65 7.62 10.19
CA VAL A 383 11.95 6.20 9.94
C VAL A 383 11.01 5.32 10.76
N GLY A 384 10.22 4.46 10.12
CA GLY A 384 9.25 3.59 10.81
C GLY A 384 9.92 2.51 11.67
N GLY A 385 10.96 1.86 11.14
CA GLY A 385 11.62 0.77 11.85
C GLY A 385 11.05 -0.59 11.45
N GLY A 386 10.53 -1.36 12.40
CA GLY A 386 10.04 -2.70 12.12
C GLY A 386 8.62 -2.94 12.60
N GLY A 387 7.65 -2.92 11.69
CA GLY A 387 6.26 -3.25 11.98
C GLY A 387 5.37 -2.73 10.86
N ALA A 388 4.07 -2.62 11.12
CA ALA A 388 3.15 -1.96 10.20
C ALA A 388 2.94 -0.52 10.70
N ASP A 389 3.89 0.35 10.39
CA ASP A 389 3.95 1.72 10.91
C ASP A 389 2.98 2.65 10.17
N THR A 390 2.53 3.71 10.83
CA THR A 390 1.79 4.82 10.22
C THR A 390 2.59 6.10 10.40
N ILE A 391 3.02 6.72 9.30
CA ILE A 391 3.86 7.91 9.29
C ILE A 391 3.15 9.03 8.53
N ASP A 392 3.09 10.22 9.13
CA ASP A 392 2.60 11.47 8.53
C ASP A 392 3.78 12.45 8.53
N GLY A 393 4.19 12.95 7.36
CA GLY A 393 5.21 13.99 7.24
C GLY A 393 4.70 15.29 7.84
N GLY A 394 3.69 15.85 7.20
CA GLY A 394 2.99 17.04 7.67
C GLY A 394 3.17 18.20 6.70
N ALA A 395 3.70 19.32 7.16
CA ALA A 395 4.00 20.48 6.33
C ALA A 395 5.51 20.62 6.16
N GLY A 396 5.93 21.01 4.95
CA GLY A 396 7.33 21.10 4.54
C GLY A 396 7.84 19.82 3.88
N SER A 397 9.10 19.85 3.46
CA SER A 397 9.66 18.81 2.57
C SER A 397 10.33 17.70 3.38
N ASP A 398 9.64 16.57 3.48
CA ASP A 398 9.94 15.48 4.38
C ASP A 398 10.64 14.29 3.69
N GLU A 399 11.46 13.56 4.44
CA GLU A 399 12.08 12.32 4.02
C GLU A 399 11.60 11.16 4.91
N ILE A 400 10.69 10.35 4.36
CA ILE A 400 10.06 9.22 5.04
C ILE A 400 10.67 7.92 4.54
N ARG A 401 11.12 7.08 5.47
CA ARG A 401 11.57 5.70 5.21
C ARG A 401 10.72 4.70 5.97
N LEU A 402 9.92 3.95 5.24
CA LEU A 402 9.13 2.86 5.80
C LEU A 402 10.03 1.66 6.14
N GLY A 403 9.54 0.81 7.02
CA GLY A 403 10.13 -0.49 7.31
C GLY A 403 9.07 -1.46 7.79
N GLY A 404 9.37 -2.76 7.70
CA GLY A 404 8.40 -3.81 8.00
C GLY A 404 7.30 -3.96 6.93
N ASP A 405 6.49 -5.01 7.05
CA ASP A 405 5.43 -5.29 6.08
C ASP A 405 4.16 -4.51 6.43
N GLY A 406 3.56 -3.81 5.46
CA GLY A 406 2.22 -3.23 5.61
C GLY A 406 2.20 -1.81 6.18
N ALA A 407 3.26 -1.03 5.93
CA ALA A 407 3.40 0.31 6.44
C ALA A 407 2.59 1.33 5.62
N GLN A 408 2.25 2.46 6.25
CA GLN A 408 1.49 3.56 5.65
C GLN A 408 2.28 4.86 5.80
N ALA A 409 2.40 5.63 4.72
CA ALA A 409 3.02 6.94 4.73
C ALA A 409 2.17 7.98 3.97
N ARG A 410 2.17 9.21 4.48
CA ARG A 410 1.73 10.40 3.75
C ARG A 410 2.78 11.49 3.85
N GLY A 411 3.06 12.14 2.72
CA GLY A 411 3.99 13.27 2.63
C GLY A 411 3.39 14.53 3.23
N GLY A 412 2.49 15.18 2.50
CA GLY A 412 1.99 16.47 2.91
C GLY A 412 1.52 17.33 1.75
N ALA A 413 1.73 18.64 1.84
CA ALA A 413 1.38 19.58 0.75
C ALA A 413 2.61 20.13 0.00
N ASP A 414 3.80 19.66 0.37
CA ASP A 414 5.09 20.11 -0.12
C ASP A 414 5.84 18.94 -0.79
N ALA A 415 7.00 19.20 -1.38
CA ALA A 415 7.72 18.16 -2.13
C ALA A 415 8.43 17.15 -1.20
N ASP A 416 7.95 15.92 -1.20
CA ASP A 416 8.35 14.87 -0.25
C ASP A 416 9.10 13.71 -0.89
N VAL A 417 9.87 12.99 -0.07
CA VAL A 417 10.60 11.78 -0.46
C VAL A 417 10.11 10.63 0.40
N ILE A 418 9.38 9.69 -0.19
CA ILE A 418 8.88 8.51 0.52
C ILE A 418 9.47 7.24 -0.09
N ILE A 419 10.18 6.47 0.75
CA ILE A 419 10.80 5.21 0.37
C ILE A 419 10.17 4.08 1.17
N GLY A 420 9.37 3.28 0.47
CA GLY A 420 8.80 2.02 0.92
C GLY A 420 9.84 0.93 1.15
N SER A 421 9.39 -0.21 1.66
CA SER A 421 10.27 -1.26 2.18
C SER A 421 10.03 -2.60 1.48
N ALA A 422 10.19 -3.72 2.20
CA ALA A 422 9.68 -5.00 1.73
C ALA A 422 8.30 -5.19 2.38
N GLY A 423 7.30 -5.61 1.62
CA GLY A 423 5.92 -5.70 2.09
C GLY A 423 4.95 -5.03 1.12
N ALA A 424 3.65 -5.11 1.42
CA ALA A 424 2.64 -4.36 0.65
C ALA A 424 2.38 -3.02 1.36
N ASP A 425 3.02 -1.96 0.91
CA ASP A 425 2.97 -0.65 1.55
C ASP A 425 1.89 0.26 0.91
N SER A 426 1.41 1.25 1.67
CA SER A 426 0.46 2.28 1.20
C SER A 426 1.11 3.66 1.31
N ILE A 427 1.38 4.31 0.19
CA ILE A 427 2.12 5.58 0.13
C ILE A 427 1.26 6.64 -0.55
N SER A 428 1.16 7.83 0.05
CA SER A 428 0.53 9.03 -0.55
C SER A 428 1.54 10.18 -0.57
N GLY A 429 1.76 10.83 -1.71
CA GLY A 429 2.47 12.11 -1.78
C GLY A 429 1.59 13.28 -1.30
N ASP A 430 0.28 13.18 -1.56
CA ASP A 430 -0.77 14.17 -1.29
C ASP A 430 -0.68 15.40 -2.21
N GLY A 431 0.18 16.37 -1.94
CA GLY A 431 0.43 17.46 -2.88
C GLY A 431 1.88 17.91 -2.79
N GLY A 432 2.47 18.34 -3.88
CA GLY A 432 3.91 18.52 -3.93
C GLY A 432 4.46 18.10 -5.28
N ASN A 433 5.77 17.97 -5.39
CA ASN A 433 6.37 17.27 -6.52
C ASN A 433 7.20 16.15 -5.89
N ASP A 434 6.59 15.00 -5.73
CA ASP A 434 7.03 13.98 -4.79
C ASP A 434 7.90 12.94 -5.47
N TYR A 435 8.75 12.30 -4.68
CA TYR A 435 9.54 11.16 -5.11
C TYR A 435 9.17 9.93 -4.28
N LEU A 436 8.37 9.05 -4.89
CA LEU A 436 7.74 7.92 -4.23
C LEU A 436 8.31 6.60 -4.75
N VAL A 437 8.75 5.74 -3.85
CA VAL A 437 9.31 4.42 -4.18
C VAL A 437 8.59 3.34 -3.38
N GLY A 438 7.96 2.37 -4.04
CA GLY A 438 7.26 1.27 -3.34
C GLY A 438 8.20 0.30 -2.65
N GLY A 439 9.30 -0.07 -3.33
CA GLY A 439 10.24 -1.06 -2.79
C GLY A 439 9.94 -2.44 -3.35
N GLY A 440 9.64 -3.43 -2.50
CA GLY A 440 9.30 -4.77 -2.94
C GLY A 440 8.04 -5.28 -2.28
N GLY A 441 7.14 -5.85 -3.05
CA GLY A 441 5.82 -6.31 -2.61
C GLY A 441 4.73 -5.62 -3.43
N ALA A 442 3.47 -5.90 -3.11
CA ALA A 442 2.32 -5.39 -3.85
C ALA A 442 1.89 -4.03 -3.26
N ASP A 443 2.59 -2.98 -3.64
CA ASP A 443 2.41 -1.63 -3.09
C ASP A 443 1.19 -0.91 -3.69
N THR A 444 0.65 0.06 -2.95
CA THR A 444 -0.33 1.04 -3.44
C THR A 444 0.25 2.43 -3.27
N ILE A 445 0.45 3.16 -4.36
CA ILE A 445 1.04 4.50 -4.37
C ILE A 445 0.10 5.48 -5.05
N ASP A 446 -0.10 6.63 -4.41
CA ASP A 446 -0.87 7.77 -4.92
C ASP A 446 0.06 8.99 -4.91
N GLY A 447 0.36 9.59 -6.07
CA GLY A 447 1.17 10.81 -6.17
C GLY A 447 0.41 11.98 -5.55
N GLY A 448 -0.74 12.29 -6.12
CA GLY A 448 -1.62 13.33 -5.62
C GLY A 448 -1.60 14.55 -6.53
N ALA A 449 -1.34 15.74 -6.01
CA ALA A 449 -1.29 16.95 -6.82
C ALA A 449 0.15 17.41 -7.06
N GLY A 450 0.49 17.64 -8.32
CA GLY A 450 1.78 18.17 -8.77
C GLY A 450 2.57 17.11 -9.53
N SER A 451 3.78 17.47 -9.99
CA SER A 451 4.52 16.60 -10.92
C SER A 451 5.39 15.60 -10.18
N ASP A 452 4.87 14.39 -10.03
CA ASP A 452 5.40 13.34 -9.18
C ASP A 452 6.28 12.35 -9.94
N GLN A 453 7.18 11.70 -9.21
CA GLN A 453 8.03 10.61 -9.69
C GLN A 453 7.75 9.35 -8.87
N ILE A 454 7.05 8.41 -9.48
CA ILE A 454 6.64 7.16 -8.87
C ILE A 454 7.46 6.01 -9.44
N ARG A 455 8.08 5.22 -8.56
CA ARG A 455 8.79 3.99 -8.93
C ARG A 455 8.30 2.80 -8.13
N LEU A 456 7.61 1.91 -8.83
CA LEU A 456 7.12 0.64 -8.34
C LEU A 456 8.24 -0.42 -8.29
N GLY A 457 7.90 -1.57 -7.69
CA GLY A 457 8.81 -2.61 -7.26
C GLY A 457 9.02 -3.74 -8.26
N SER A 458 9.04 -4.97 -7.74
CA SER A 458 9.25 -6.20 -8.51
C SER A 458 8.09 -7.19 -8.44
N GLU A 459 6.99 -6.80 -7.80
CA GLU A 459 5.73 -7.54 -7.70
C GLU A 459 4.59 -6.63 -8.17
N GLY A 460 3.44 -7.20 -8.51
CA GLY A 460 2.31 -6.42 -9.06
C GLY A 460 1.79 -5.38 -8.07
N ALA A 461 1.86 -4.10 -8.46
CA ALA A 461 1.53 -2.95 -7.64
C ALA A 461 0.44 -2.07 -8.28
N GLN A 462 -0.03 -1.08 -7.52
CA GLN A 462 -0.99 -0.08 -7.97
C GLN A 462 -0.38 1.31 -7.85
N ALA A 463 -0.46 2.10 -8.91
CA ALA A 463 -0.03 3.51 -8.91
C ALA A 463 -1.09 4.42 -9.53
N ARG A 464 -1.22 5.61 -8.95
CA ARG A 464 -1.87 6.77 -9.57
C ARG A 464 -0.92 7.95 -9.54
N GLY A 465 -0.77 8.63 -10.67
CA GLY A 465 -0.04 9.91 -10.78
C GLY A 465 -0.81 11.00 -10.04
N GLY A 466 -1.98 11.36 -10.59
CA GLY A 466 -2.94 12.25 -9.94
C GLY A 466 -3.21 13.48 -10.80
N ALA A 467 -2.76 14.65 -10.39
CA ALA A 467 -2.92 15.88 -11.16
C ALA A 467 -1.57 16.44 -11.57
N ASP A 468 -1.50 17.03 -12.76
CA ASP A 468 -0.28 17.52 -13.41
C ASP A 468 0.55 16.40 -14.04
N ALA A 469 1.68 16.75 -14.67
CA ALA A 469 2.43 15.79 -15.48
C ALA A 469 3.36 14.91 -14.62
N ASP A 470 3.11 13.61 -14.62
CA ASP A 470 3.77 12.62 -13.76
C ASP A 470 4.72 11.70 -14.51
N VAL A 471 5.64 11.08 -13.76
CA VAL A 471 6.55 10.05 -14.26
C VAL A 471 6.36 8.79 -13.44
N ILE A 472 5.82 7.73 -14.07
CA ILE A 472 5.54 6.45 -13.40
C ILE A 472 6.36 5.33 -14.03
N ILE A 473 7.07 4.55 -13.20
CA ILE A 473 7.85 3.38 -13.61
C ILE A 473 7.33 2.15 -12.86
N GLY A 474 6.64 1.23 -13.55
CA GLY A 474 6.05 -0.01 -13.01
C GLY A 474 7.08 -1.05 -12.56
N GLY A 475 8.15 -1.23 -13.34
CA GLY A 475 9.23 -2.13 -12.96
C GLY A 475 8.95 -3.55 -13.41
N ALA A 476 8.79 -4.50 -12.49
CA ALA A 476 8.42 -5.86 -12.84
C ALA A 476 7.19 -6.29 -12.04
N GLY A 477 6.32 -7.11 -12.62
CA GLY A 477 5.04 -7.43 -12.00
C GLY A 477 3.92 -7.29 -13.02
N ALA A 478 2.69 -7.60 -12.62
CA ALA A 478 1.52 -7.20 -13.41
C ALA A 478 0.95 -5.98 -12.68
N ASP A 479 1.30 -4.79 -13.16
CA ASP A 479 1.00 -3.53 -12.49
C ASP A 479 -0.30 -2.92 -13.01
N SER A 480 -0.99 -2.19 -12.13
CA SER A 480 -2.17 -1.38 -12.48
C SER A 480 -1.82 0.09 -12.28
N ILE A 481 -1.68 0.83 -13.38
CA ILE A 481 -1.16 2.20 -13.37
C ILE A 481 -2.19 3.16 -13.99
N SER A 482 -2.44 4.29 -13.33
CA SER A 482 -3.21 5.42 -13.85
C SER A 482 -2.33 6.67 -13.88
N GLY A 483 -2.27 7.40 -14.99
CA GLY A 483 -1.70 8.75 -15.04
C GLY A 483 -2.63 9.78 -14.38
N ASP A 484 -3.93 9.65 -14.64
CA ASP A 484 -5.01 10.55 -14.21
C ASP A 484 -5.02 11.88 -15.01
N ASP A 485 -5.02 13.07 -14.39
CA ASP A 485 -5.05 14.35 -15.11
C ASP A 485 -3.62 14.85 -15.34
N GLY A 486 -3.12 14.92 -16.57
CA GLY A 486 -1.69 15.21 -16.71
C GLY A 486 -1.19 15.31 -18.13
N SER A 487 0.06 14.94 -18.34
CA SER A 487 0.64 14.64 -19.65
C SER A 487 1.81 13.77 -19.31
N ASP A 488 1.48 12.52 -19.06
CA ASP A 488 2.22 11.65 -18.18
C ASP A 488 3.20 10.79 -18.97
N TYR A 489 4.30 10.43 -18.32
CA TYR A 489 5.24 9.48 -18.87
C TYR A 489 5.15 8.19 -18.06
N ILE A 490 4.61 7.15 -18.67
CA ILE A 490 4.37 5.86 -18.01
C ILE A 490 5.21 4.76 -18.68
N LEU A 491 6.04 4.09 -17.89
CA LEU A 491 6.79 2.91 -18.29
C LEU A 491 6.32 1.69 -17.48
N GLY A 492 5.54 0.79 -18.09
CA GLY A 492 5.04 -0.44 -17.45
C GLY A 492 6.20 -1.34 -17.00
N GLY A 493 7.05 -1.74 -17.94
CA GLY A 493 8.25 -2.49 -17.64
C GLY A 493 8.08 -3.97 -18.01
N GLY A 494 8.12 -4.87 -17.05
CA GLY A 494 8.08 -6.31 -17.29
C GLY A 494 6.88 -6.99 -16.64
N GLY A 495 6.02 -7.58 -17.46
CA GLY A 495 4.85 -8.35 -17.05
C GLY A 495 3.62 -7.90 -17.83
N ALA A 496 2.44 -8.38 -17.43
CA ALA A 496 1.18 -8.08 -18.10
C ALA A 496 0.49 -6.90 -17.41
N ASP A 497 0.91 -5.69 -17.76
CA ASP A 497 0.49 -4.46 -17.12
C ASP A 497 -0.89 -3.99 -17.64
N THR A 498 -1.60 -3.23 -16.81
CA THR A 498 -2.82 -2.50 -17.19
C THR A 498 -2.60 -1.02 -16.93
N ILE A 499 -2.56 -0.22 -17.99
CA ILE A 499 -2.23 1.20 -17.93
C ILE A 499 -3.37 2.04 -18.50
N ASP A 500 -3.73 3.10 -17.80
CA ASP A 500 -4.67 4.15 -18.22
C ASP A 500 -3.90 5.48 -18.17
N GLY A 501 -3.75 6.17 -19.30
CA GLY A 501 -3.09 7.49 -19.34
C GLY A 501 -3.95 8.51 -18.61
N GLY A 502 -5.18 8.70 -19.08
CA GLY A 502 -6.16 9.56 -18.45
C GLY A 502 -6.47 10.78 -19.30
N ALA A 503 -6.35 11.98 -18.76
CA ALA A 503 -6.55 13.21 -19.51
C ALA A 503 -5.21 13.88 -19.81
N GLY A 504 -5.04 14.34 -21.04
CA GLY A 504 -3.82 15.00 -21.48
C GLY A 504 -3.05 14.18 -22.50
N SER A 505 -1.88 14.68 -22.93
CA SER A 505 -1.12 14.02 -23.99
C SER A 505 -0.04 13.13 -23.38
N ASP A 506 -0.35 11.85 -23.24
CA ASP A 506 0.43 10.88 -22.48
C ASP A 506 1.42 10.11 -23.37
N GLU A 507 2.55 9.71 -22.79
CA GLU A 507 3.53 8.78 -23.39
C GLU A 507 3.57 7.48 -22.58
N ILE A 508 2.94 6.44 -23.11
CA ILE A 508 2.83 5.11 -22.50
C ILE A 508 3.75 4.12 -23.21
N ARG A 509 4.58 3.42 -22.44
CA ARG A 509 5.45 2.33 -22.90
C ARG A 509 5.20 1.09 -22.07
N LEU A 510 4.47 0.12 -22.62
CA LEU A 510 4.08 -1.11 -21.92
C LEU A 510 5.29 -2.01 -21.65
N GLY A 511 6.04 -2.36 -22.71
CA GLY A 511 7.31 -3.07 -22.64
C GLY A 511 7.20 -4.60 -22.58
N GLY A 512 6.47 -5.14 -21.58
CA GLY A 512 6.53 -6.51 -21.07
C GLY A 512 5.86 -7.63 -21.89
N ASP A 513 4.99 -8.42 -21.25
CA ASP A 513 4.32 -9.58 -21.84
C ASP A 513 2.80 -9.29 -21.96
N GLY A 514 2.27 -8.97 -23.14
CA GLY A 514 0.84 -8.95 -23.43
C GLY A 514 0.00 -8.07 -22.49
N ALA A 515 0.22 -6.78 -22.57
CA ALA A 515 -0.31 -5.75 -21.68
C ALA A 515 -1.53 -5.03 -22.28
N GLN A 516 -2.20 -4.25 -21.44
CA GLN A 516 -3.37 -3.44 -21.79
C GLN A 516 -3.07 -1.96 -21.58
N ALA A 517 -3.33 -1.13 -22.58
CA ALA A 517 -3.20 0.32 -22.47
C ALA A 517 -4.45 1.05 -23.00
N ARG A 518 -4.80 2.13 -22.31
CA ARG A 518 -5.67 3.19 -22.84
C ARG A 518 -4.94 4.52 -22.75
N GLY A 519 -4.96 5.30 -23.83
CA GLY A 519 -4.44 6.67 -23.86
C GLY A 519 -5.35 7.58 -23.04
N GLY A 520 -6.58 7.76 -23.51
CA GLY A 520 -7.63 8.45 -22.78
C GLY A 520 -8.15 9.64 -23.58
N ALA A 521 -8.02 10.84 -23.06
CA ALA A 521 -8.43 12.05 -23.76
C ALA A 521 -7.21 12.87 -24.20
N ASP A 522 -7.28 13.44 -25.40
CA ASP A 522 -6.21 14.18 -26.08
C ASP A 522 -5.27 13.26 -26.88
N ALA A 523 -4.17 13.80 -27.42
CA ALA A 523 -3.34 13.08 -28.40
C ALA A 523 -2.22 12.29 -27.70
N ASP A 524 -2.36 10.97 -27.67
CA ASP A 524 -1.49 10.08 -26.92
C ASP A 524 -0.46 9.36 -27.78
N THR A 525 0.63 8.94 -27.15
CA THR A 525 1.66 8.08 -27.74
C THR A 525 1.77 6.79 -26.96
N ILE A 526 1.41 5.66 -27.57
CA ILE A 526 1.41 4.35 -26.92
C ILE A 526 2.32 3.38 -27.68
N ILE A 527 3.22 2.72 -26.97
CA ILE A 527 4.14 1.71 -27.50
C ILE A 527 3.98 0.41 -26.71
N GLY A 528 3.46 -0.64 -27.34
CA GLY A 528 3.22 -1.96 -26.76
C GLY A 528 4.51 -2.71 -26.41
N GLY A 529 5.37 -2.92 -27.39
CA GLY A 529 6.67 -3.54 -27.16
C GLY A 529 6.65 -5.01 -27.52
N ALA A 530 6.65 -5.92 -26.54
CA ALA A 530 6.64 -7.35 -26.80
C ALA A 530 5.37 -8.01 -26.27
N GLY A 531 5.01 -9.16 -26.84
CA GLY A 531 3.82 -9.91 -26.43
C GLY A 531 2.57 -9.44 -27.18
N ALA A 532 1.45 -10.12 -26.96
CA ALA A 532 0.19 -9.79 -27.63
C ALA A 532 -0.57 -8.74 -26.81
N ASP A 533 -0.46 -7.49 -27.22
CA ASP A 533 -0.98 -6.34 -26.51
C ASP A 533 -2.41 -5.97 -26.93
N THR A 534 -3.13 -5.28 -26.06
CA THR A 534 -4.44 -4.68 -26.37
C THR A 534 -4.39 -3.19 -26.06
N ILE A 535 -4.42 -2.37 -27.11
CA ILE A 535 -4.17 -0.93 -27.00
C ILE A 535 -5.36 -0.14 -27.55
N SER A 536 -5.84 0.83 -26.77
CA SER A 536 -6.82 1.83 -27.19
C SER A 536 -6.21 3.24 -27.12
N GLY A 537 -6.34 4.04 -28.18
CA GLY A 537 -6.03 5.48 -28.16
C GLY A 537 -7.09 6.30 -27.42
N ASP A 538 -8.36 5.91 -27.60
CA ASP A 538 -9.56 6.60 -27.08
C ASP A 538 -9.89 7.93 -27.83
N ASP A 539 -10.02 9.07 -27.17
CA ASP A 539 -10.42 10.33 -27.81
C ASP A 539 -9.17 11.16 -28.13
N GLY A 540 -8.79 11.33 -29.40
CA GLY A 540 -7.48 11.91 -29.65
C GLY A 540 -7.09 12.07 -31.11
N ASN A 541 -5.79 12.16 -31.35
CA ASN A 541 -5.18 11.88 -32.64
C ASN A 541 -3.93 11.09 -32.28
N ASP A 542 -4.10 9.80 -32.10
CA ASP A 542 -3.15 9.03 -31.30
C ASP A 542 -2.07 8.42 -32.18
N TYR A 543 -0.92 8.17 -31.58
CA TYR A 543 0.20 7.46 -32.19
C TYR A 543 0.41 6.14 -31.46
N ILE A 544 -0.02 5.04 -32.07
CA ILE A 544 0.02 3.70 -31.48
C ILE A 544 1.04 2.85 -32.24
N VAL A 545 1.88 2.12 -31.50
CA VAL A 545 2.77 1.09 -32.02
C VAL A 545 2.53 -0.19 -31.24
N GLY A 546 2.06 -1.26 -31.89
CA GLY A 546 1.89 -2.58 -31.28
C GLY A 546 3.24 -3.18 -30.87
N GLY A 547 4.08 -3.49 -31.85
CA GLY A 547 5.45 -3.97 -31.61
C GLY A 547 5.63 -5.41 -32.09
N ASP A 548 6.16 -6.28 -31.24
CA ASP A 548 6.30 -7.71 -31.50
C ASP A 548 5.15 -8.45 -30.83
N GLY A 549 4.20 -9.01 -31.56
CA GLY A 549 2.98 -9.46 -30.92
C GLY A 549 1.97 -10.09 -31.84
N ALA A 550 0.77 -10.29 -31.35
CA ALA A 550 -0.41 -10.40 -32.22
C ALA A 550 -1.40 -9.45 -31.55
N ASP A 551 -1.30 -8.19 -31.95
CA ASP A 551 -1.81 -7.06 -31.17
C ASP A 551 -3.24 -6.72 -31.58
N SER A 552 -4.03 -6.27 -30.62
CA SER A 552 -5.36 -5.71 -30.87
C SER A 552 -5.30 -4.20 -30.66
N LEU A 553 -5.45 -3.45 -31.75
CA LEU A 553 -5.21 -2.01 -31.79
C LEU A 553 -6.51 -1.28 -32.14
N LEU A 554 -6.86 -0.28 -31.33
CA LEU A 554 -8.05 0.55 -31.49
C LEU A 554 -7.64 2.02 -31.37
N GLY A 555 -7.93 2.84 -32.38
CA GLY A 555 -7.72 4.29 -32.32
C GLY A 555 -8.89 5.03 -31.67
N SER A 556 -10.11 4.53 -31.85
CA SER A 556 -11.35 5.19 -31.42
C SER A 556 -11.62 6.53 -32.13
N ALA A 557 -11.76 7.64 -31.41
CA ALA A 557 -12.24 8.90 -31.99
C ALA A 557 -11.06 9.81 -32.34
N GLY A 558 -10.81 10.02 -33.62
CA GLY A 558 -9.65 10.81 -34.01
C GLY A 558 -9.17 10.50 -35.42
N THR A 559 -8.09 11.18 -35.80
CA THR A 559 -7.28 10.79 -36.97
C THR A 559 -5.98 10.18 -36.48
N ASP A 560 -6.03 8.89 -36.20
CA ASP A 560 -4.96 8.17 -35.52
C ASP A 560 -3.92 7.63 -36.50
N THR A 561 -2.71 7.41 -36.00
CA THR A 561 -1.64 6.69 -36.70
C THR A 561 -1.31 5.44 -35.90
N VAL A 562 -1.57 4.27 -36.49
CA VAL A 562 -1.45 2.99 -35.81
C VAL A 562 -0.53 2.07 -36.62
N LEU A 563 0.53 1.61 -35.98
CA LEU A 563 1.51 0.70 -36.57
C LEU A 563 1.43 -0.63 -35.83
N GLY A 564 1.12 -1.73 -36.54
CA GLY A 564 1.05 -3.08 -36.00
C GLY A 564 2.43 -3.57 -35.55
N GLY A 565 3.27 -3.91 -36.52
CA GLY A 565 4.67 -4.24 -36.27
C GLY A 565 5.01 -5.63 -36.80
N ASN A 566 5.44 -6.52 -35.92
CA ASN A 566 5.67 -7.93 -36.26
C ASN A 566 4.55 -8.78 -35.65
N GLY A 567 4.04 -9.70 -36.46
CA GLY A 567 3.04 -10.68 -36.08
C GLY A 567 1.65 -10.28 -36.57
N ALA A 568 0.66 -11.13 -36.31
CA ALA A 568 -0.64 -11.00 -36.97
C ALA A 568 -1.56 -10.07 -36.17
N ASP A 569 -1.63 -8.81 -36.57
CA ASP A 569 -2.30 -7.75 -35.83
C ASP A 569 -3.74 -7.52 -36.29
N ILE A 570 -4.57 -7.02 -35.37
CA ILE A 570 -5.98 -6.71 -35.61
C ILE A 570 -6.24 -5.25 -35.29
N PHE A 571 -6.62 -4.48 -36.31
CA PHE A 571 -7.05 -3.09 -36.23
C PHE A 571 -8.57 -3.04 -36.13
N VAL A 572 -9.12 -2.52 -35.03
CA VAL A 572 -10.55 -2.60 -34.74
C VAL A 572 -11.26 -1.26 -34.99
N GLY A 573 -12.32 -1.26 -35.80
CA GLY A 573 -13.31 -0.19 -35.85
C GLY A 573 -12.84 1.15 -36.43
N PHE A 574 -11.82 1.16 -37.29
CA PHE A 574 -11.29 2.38 -37.88
C PHE A 574 -12.16 2.90 -39.03
N THR A 575 -12.47 4.19 -39.00
CA THR A 575 -13.17 4.90 -40.10
C THR A 575 -12.34 6.05 -40.68
N SER A 576 -11.30 6.48 -39.97
CA SER A 576 -10.30 7.45 -40.42
C SER A 576 -8.93 7.14 -39.81
N GLY A 577 -7.86 7.67 -40.39
CA GLY A 577 -6.49 7.55 -39.86
C GLY A 577 -5.49 6.93 -40.84
N THR A 578 -4.34 6.53 -40.32
CA THR A 578 -3.28 5.80 -41.03
C THR A 578 -2.97 4.50 -40.29
N LEU A 579 -3.15 3.38 -40.94
CA LEU A 579 -2.86 2.04 -40.43
C LEU A 579 -1.75 1.41 -41.25
N ASP A 580 -0.75 0.87 -40.57
CA ASP A 580 0.33 0.07 -41.17
C ASP A 580 0.43 -1.26 -40.43
N GLY A 581 0.02 -2.37 -41.04
CA GLY A 581 0.08 -3.69 -40.40
C GLY A 581 1.52 -4.12 -40.12
N GLY A 582 2.45 -3.77 -41.01
CA GLY A 582 3.84 -4.14 -40.88
C GLY A 582 4.14 -5.50 -41.52
N ALA A 583 4.49 -6.49 -40.71
CA ALA A 583 4.91 -7.80 -41.15
C ALA A 583 3.97 -8.89 -40.63
N ASP A 584 3.83 -9.96 -41.43
CA ASP A 584 2.89 -11.06 -41.24
C ASP A 584 1.51 -10.76 -41.84
N PHE A 585 0.41 -11.21 -41.25
CA PHE A 585 -0.92 -11.13 -41.86
C PHE A 585 -1.83 -10.31 -40.98
N ASP A 586 -2.21 -9.12 -41.47
CA ASP A 586 -2.86 -8.11 -40.65
C ASP A 586 -4.31 -7.87 -41.09
N ILE A 587 -5.20 -7.67 -40.12
CA ILE A 587 -6.64 -7.58 -40.34
C ILE A 587 -7.18 -6.23 -39.89
N LEU A 588 -7.88 -5.53 -40.79
CA LEU A 588 -8.83 -4.48 -40.44
C LEU A 588 -10.19 -5.12 -40.13
N ASP A 589 -10.59 -5.11 -38.85
CA ASP A 589 -11.88 -5.59 -38.39
C ASP A 589 -12.86 -4.44 -38.11
N ASN A 590 -13.69 -4.16 -39.10
CA ASN A 590 -14.79 -3.21 -39.05
C ASN A 590 -16.16 -3.89 -39.00
N SER A 591 -16.23 -5.15 -38.56
CA SER A 591 -17.47 -5.93 -38.52
C SER A 591 -18.56 -5.33 -37.62
N ALA A 592 -18.18 -4.48 -36.65
CA ALA A 592 -19.11 -3.78 -35.76
C ALA A 592 -19.73 -2.50 -36.37
N ILE A 593 -19.23 -2.04 -37.53
CA ILE A 593 -19.71 -0.82 -38.19
C ILE A 593 -21.00 -1.12 -38.96
N GLY A 594 -22.08 -0.40 -38.64
CA GLY A 594 -23.41 -0.64 -39.20
C GLY A 594 -23.79 0.23 -40.40
N THR A 595 -22.82 0.84 -41.06
CA THR A 595 -23.01 1.74 -42.20
C THR A 595 -22.08 1.35 -43.34
N SER A 596 -22.49 1.61 -44.58
CA SER A 596 -21.67 1.41 -45.78
C SER A 596 -20.25 1.97 -45.65
N GLN A 597 -19.28 1.14 -46.04
CA GLN A 597 -17.85 1.37 -46.00
C GLN A 597 -17.27 1.24 -47.40
N ALA A 598 -16.13 1.89 -47.63
CA ALA A 598 -15.42 1.75 -48.88
C ALA A 598 -13.92 1.69 -48.58
N ILE A 599 -13.33 0.52 -48.87
CA ILE A 599 -11.98 0.11 -48.50
C ILE A 599 -11.22 -0.25 -49.77
N ASP A 600 -10.02 0.31 -49.95
CA ASP A 600 -9.16 0.09 -51.12
C ASP A 600 -7.73 -0.17 -50.66
N LEU A 601 -7.28 -1.42 -50.79
CA LEU A 601 -5.93 -1.88 -50.43
C LEU A 601 -4.88 -1.58 -51.53
N THR A 602 -5.29 -1.08 -52.70
CA THR A 602 -4.38 -0.80 -53.83
C THR A 602 -3.68 0.56 -53.71
N GLN A 603 -4.28 1.48 -52.94
CA GLN A 603 -3.78 2.84 -52.79
C GLN A 603 -3.43 3.12 -51.33
N PRO A 604 -2.17 3.49 -51.03
CA PRO A 604 -1.84 4.03 -49.71
C PRO A 604 -2.43 5.44 -49.50
N PHE A 605 -3.10 6.03 -50.50
CA PHE A 605 -3.79 7.30 -50.36
C PHE A 605 -4.98 7.34 -51.33
N SER A 606 -6.17 7.02 -50.84
CA SER A 606 -7.39 7.36 -51.55
C SER A 606 -7.96 8.66 -50.98
N PRO A 607 -7.95 9.79 -51.70
CA PRO A 607 -8.63 11.01 -51.26
C PRO A 607 -10.17 10.88 -51.21
N ALA A 608 -10.72 9.70 -51.55
CA ALA A 608 -12.13 9.37 -51.38
C ALA A 608 -12.44 8.74 -50.01
N PHE A 609 -11.42 8.30 -49.25
CA PHE A 609 -11.55 7.60 -47.98
C PHE A 609 -10.71 8.30 -46.90
N ASP A 610 -11.23 8.39 -45.67
CA ASP A 610 -10.50 9.01 -44.57
C ASP A 610 -9.43 8.06 -43.95
N LEU A 611 -9.28 6.85 -44.51
CA LEU A 611 -8.31 5.81 -44.13
C LEU A 611 -7.17 5.67 -45.13
N ASN A 612 -5.95 5.60 -44.61
CA ASN A 612 -4.74 5.18 -45.31
C ASN A 612 -4.34 3.80 -44.78
N LEU A 613 -4.29 2.79 -45.65
CA LEU A 613 -3.96 1.42 -45.31
C LEU A 613 -2.64 1.01 -45.97
N VAL A 614 -1.72 0.49 -45.19
CA VAL A 614 -0.41 -0.03 -45.61
C VAL A 614 -0.25 -1.43 -45.02
N SER A 615 0.20 -2.38 -45.83
CA SER A 615 0.46 -3.77 -45.38
C SER A 615 -0.72 -4.37 -44.60
N ILE A 616 -1.93 -4.26 -45.15
CA ILE A 616 -3.13 -4.92 -44.63
C ILE A 616 -3.56 -5.95 -45.68
N GLU A 617 -3.73 -7.20 -45.26
CA GLU A 617 -4.14 -8.30 -46.12
C GLU A 617 -5.56 -8.79 -45.81
N GLY A 618 -6.08 -8.52 -44.62
CA GLY A 618 -7.42 -8.89 -44.20
C GLY A 618 -8.34 -7.67 -44.00
N VAL A 619 -9.57 -7.76 -44.51
CA VAL A 619 -10.62 -6.76 -44.29
C VAL A 619 -11.92 -7.48 -43.94
N ARG A 620 -12.52 -7.10 -42.82
CA ARG A 620 -13.89 -7.49 -42.45
C ARG A 620 -14.75 -6.25 -42.32
N THR A 621 -15.79 -6.14 -43.13
CA THR A 621 -16.80 -5.10 -42.98
C THR A 621 -18.04 -5.65 -42.28
N GLY A 622 -19.01 -4.77 -42.04
CA GLY A 622 -20.08 -4.99 -41.06
C GLY A 622 -21.44 -5.05 -41.74
N ALA A 623 -22.39 -4.25 -41.24
CA ALA A 623 -23.63 -4.06 -41.98
C ALA A 623 -23.52 -2.83 -42.89
N GLY A 624 -24.03 -2.90 -44.10
CA GLY A 624 -23.87 -1.85 -45.10
C GLY A 624 -23.89 -2.43 -46.49
N SER A 625 -24.03 -1.58 -47.50
CA SER A 625 -23.55 -1.94 -48.84
C SER A 625 -22.14 -1.44 -48.95
N ASP A 626 -21.19 -2.35 -48.76
CA ASP A 626 -19.77 -2.07 -48.63
C ASP A 626 -19.07 -2.24 -49.99
N THR A 627 -17.97 -1.52 -50.19
CA THR A 627 -17.12 -1.66 -51.38
C THR A 627 -15.71 -2.00 -50.93
N ILE A 628 -15.19 -3.16 -51.31
CA ILE A 628 -13.88 -3.64 -50.90
C ILE A 628 -13.05 -3.93 -52.15
N THR A 629 -11.85 -3.36 -52.23
CA THR A 629 -10.89 -3.65 -53.30
C THR A 629 -9.58 -4.15 -52.69
N GLY A 630 -9.23 -5.40 -52.95
CA GLY A 630 -7.95 -6.01 -52.61
C GLY A 630 -6.80 -5.54 -53.50
N ASN A 631 -5.59 -6.02 -53.23
CA ASN A 631 -4.35 -5.63 -53.92
C ASN A 631 -3.73 -6.81 -54.67
N ASP A 632 -2.40 -6.83 -54.85
CA ASP A 632 -1.70 -7.92 -55.56
C ASP A 632 -1.28 -9.07 -54.61
N ALA A 633 -1.53 -8.94 -53.31
CA ALA A 633 -1.25 -9.95 -52.30
C ALA A 633 -2.47 -10.86 -52.08
N ALA A 634 -2.27 -12.04 -51.50
CA ALA A 634 -3.39 -12.90 -51.10
C ALA A 634 -4.19 -12.24 -49.98
N ASN A 635 -5.43 -11.85 -50.26
CA ASN A 635 -6.29 -11.13 -49.32
C ASN A 635 -7.39 -12.03 -48.71
N LEU A 636 -7.82 -11.67 -47.50
CA LEU A 636 -9.05 -12.17 -46.87
C LEU A 636 -10.07 -11.03 -46.83
N LEU A 637 -11.14 -11.13 -47.62
CA LEU A 637 -12.15 -10.08 -47.75
C LEU A 637 -13.53 -10.61 -47.33
N GLU A 638 -14.11 -10.02 -46.28
CA GLU A 638 -15.43 -10.39 -45.77
C GLU A 638 -16.36 -9.15 -45.83
N GLY A 639 -17.44 -9.22 -46.63
CA GLY A 639 -18.41 -8.12 -46.84
C GLY A 639 -19.39 -7.93 -45.68
N GLY A 640 -19.91 -9.03 -45.15
CA GLY A 640 -20.79 -9.01 -43.99
C GLY A 640 -22.26 -8.98 -44.38
N ALA A 641 -22.99 -7.92 -44.03
CA ALA A 641 -24.44 -7.86 -44.24
C ALA A 641 -24.87 -6.62 -45.04
N GLY A 642 -25.46 -6.86 -46.20
CA GLY A 642 -25.99 -5.89 -47.15
C GLY A 642 -25.46 -6.24 -48.53
N ASN A 643 -25.72 -5.39 -49.52
CA ASN A 643 -25.33 -5.71 -50.89
C ASN A 643 -23.94 -5.15 -51.16
N ASP A 644 -22.93 -6.02 -51.16
CA ASP A 644 -21.53 -5.65 -51.16
C ASP A 644 -20.90 -5.76 -52.56
N GLU A 645 -19.90 -4.93 -52.84
CA GLU A 645 -19.09 -4.95 -54.07
C GLU A 645 -17.65 -5.26 -53.70
N ILE A 646 -17.19 -6.48 -53.96
CA ILE A 646 -15.87 -6.97 -53.54
C ILE A 646 -15.04 -7.35 -54.78
N THR A 647 -13.84 -6.80 -54.89
CA THR A 647 -12.85 -7.16 -55.91
C THR A 647 -11.57 -7.66 -55.23
N GLY A 648 -11.13 -8.89 -55.50
CA GLY A 648 -9.90 -9.47 -54.95
C GLY A 648 -8.64 -8.85 -55.54
N GLY A 649 -8.51 -8.90 -56.87
CA GLY A 649 -7.42 -8.26 -57.60
C GLY A 649 -6.36 -9.25 -58.07
N GLY A 650 -5.16 -9.17 -57.51
CA GLY A 650 -4.09 -10.14 -57.75
C GLY A 650 -3.80 -10.94 -56.49
N GLY A 651 -3.11 -12.08 -56.62
CA GLY A 651 -2.97 -12.98 -55.48
C GLY A 651 -4.14 -13.94 -55.36
N ALA A 652 -3.96 -14.97 -54.51
CA ALA A 652 -4.94 -16.03 -54.32
C ALA A 652 -5.83 -15.64 -53.15
N ASP A 653 -7.01 -15.10 -53.45
CA ASP A 653 -7.85 -14.43 -52.46
C ASP A 653 -8.86 -15.39 -51.83
N THR A 654 -9.29 -15.06 -50.62
CA THR A 654 -10.45 -15.68 -49.97
C THR A 654 -11.50 -14.58 -49.76
N ILE A 655 -12.63 -14.71 -50.45
CA ILE A 655 -13.69 -13.69 -50.47
C ILE A 655 -15.01 -14.31 -50.01
N ASP A 656 -15.67 -13.66 -49.05
CA ASP A 656 -17.03 -13.99 -48.60
C ASP A 656 -17.90 -12.72 -48.65
N GLY A 657 -18.94 -12.74 -49.49
CA GLY A 657 -19.92 -11.65 -49.60
C GLY A 657 -20.79 -11.54 -48.34
N GLY A 658 -21.16 -12.67 -47.75
CA GLY A 658 -21.97 -12.73 -46.54
C GLY A 658 -23.46 -12.79 -46.84
N SER A 659 -24.24 -11.75 -46.53
CA SER A 659 -25.69 -11.77 -46.74
C SER A 659 -26.17 -10.51 -47.43
N GLY A 660 -27.01 -10.64 -48.45
CA GLY A 660 -27.38 -9.56 -49.34
C GLY A 660 -27.19 -10.03 -50.78
N ASP A 661 -27.54 -9.19 -51.76
CA ASP A 661 -27.26 -9.50 -53.16
C ASP A 661 -25.88 -8.92 -53.50
N ASP A 662 -24.86 -9.76 -53.50
CA ASP A 662 -23.45 -9.37 -53.55
C ASP A 662 -22.86 -9.42 -54.97
N PHE A 663 -21.86 -8.60 -55.23
CA PHE A 663 -21.07 -8.61 -56.46
C PHE A 663 -19.60 -8.88 -56.13
N ILE A 664 -19.10 -10.04 -56.55
CA ILE A 664 -17.74 -10.51 -56.26
C ILE A 664 -16.97 -10.68 -57.57
N MET A 665 -15.73 -10.18 -57.59
CA MET A 665 -14.75 -10.40 -58.67
C MET A 665 -13.45 -10.93 -58.07
N GLY A 666 -13.08 -12.18 -58.36
CA GLY A 666 -11.89 -12.86 -57.83
C GLY A 666 -10.60 -12.22 -58.33
N GLY A 667 -10.42 -12.14 -59.65
CA GLY A 667 -9.34 -11.37 -60.26
C GLY A 667 -8.44 -12.19 -61.16
N SER A 668 -7.13 -12.19 -60.93
CA SER A 668 -6.13 -12.72 -61.87
C SER A 668 -5.44 -14.03 -61.43
N THR A 669 -5.79 -14.57 -60.27
CA THR A 669 -5.29 -15.88 -59.82
C THR A 669 -6.36 -16.67 -59.08
N GLY A 670 -6.14 -17.99 -58.98
CA GLY A 670 -7.10 -18.91 -58.39
C GLY A 670 -7.45 -18.56 -56.94
N SER A 671 -8.72 -18.25 -56.73
CA SER A 671 -9.29 -17.69 -55.50
C SER A 671 -10.42 -18.58 -54.96
N SER A 672 -10.75 -18.39 -53.69
CA SER A 672 -11.91 -19.02 -53.04
C SER A 672 -13.00 -17.97 -52.86
N LEU A 673 -14.11 -18.12 -53.58
CA LEU A 673 -15.17 -17.12 -53.67
C LEU A 673 -16.48 -17.68 -53.13
N MET A 674 -17.06 -16.99 -52.15
CA MET A 674 -18.36 -17.31 -51.57
C MET A 674 -19.31 -16.12 -51.71
N GLY A 675 -20.43 -16.28 -52.41
CA GLY A 675 -21.50 -15.28 -52.51
C GLY A 675 -22.22 -15.12 -51.17
N GLY A 676 -22.74 -16.23 -50.65
CA GLY A 676 -23.38 -16.26 -49.34
C GLY A 676 -24.89 -16.34 -49.45
N ALA A 677 -25.64 -15.43 -48.85
CA ALA A 677 -27.09 -15.47 -48.83
C ALA A 677 -27.73 -14.30 -49.58
N GLY A 678 -28.25 -14.55 -50.77
CA GLY A 678 -28.95 -13.58 -51.60
C GLY A 678 -28.83 -13.96 -53.08
N ASP A 679 -29.27 -13.09 -53.98
CA ASP A 679 -29.10 -13.32 -55.41
C ASP A 679 -27.75 -12.72 -55.86
N ASP A 680 -26.68 -13.50 -55.77
CA ASP A 680 -25.30 -13.02 -55.92
C ASP A 680 -24.78 -13.09 -57.36
N ILE A 681 -23.81 -12.23 -57.67
CA ILE A 681 -23.00 -12.28 -58.88
C ILE A 681 -21.55 -12.56 -58.48
N VAL A 682 -21.02 -13.72 -58.86
CA VAL A 682 -19.64 -14.12 -58.56
C VAL A 682 -18.88 -14.39 -59.85
N LEU A 683 -17.81 -13.63 -60.08
CA LEU A 683 -16.94 -13.72 -61.25
C LEU A 683 -15.54 -14.14 -60.81
N GLY A 684 -15.08 -15.34 -61.19
CA GLY A 684 -13.76 -15.89 -60.88
C GLY A 684 -12.63 -15.06 -61.48
N GLY A 685 -12.58 -15.00 -62.80
CA GLY A 685 -11.60 -14.23 -63.55
C GLY A 685 -10.56 -15.12 -64.22
N GLU A 686 -9.28 -14.90 -63.95
CA GLU A 686 -8.20 -15.78 -64.41
C GLU A 686 -7.71 -16.67 -63.24
N GLY A 687 -7.27 -17.89 -63.54
CA GLY A 687 -6.84 -18.87 -62.54
C GLY A 687 -7.91 -19.91 -62.25
N GLY A 688 -7.53 -21.03 -61.63
CA GLY A 688 -8.51 -22.05 -61.23
C GLY A 688 -9.17 -21.65 -59.92
N ASP A 689 -10.41 -21.20 -59.99
CA ASP A 689 -11.19 -20.68 -58.88
C ASP A 689 -12.06 -21.75 -58.22
N THR A 690 -12.33 -21.57 -56.92
CA THR A 690 -13.39 -22.31 -56.22
C THR A 690 -14.53 -21.36 -55.93
N ILE A 691 -15.69 -21.62 -56.53
CA ILE A 691 -16.85 -20.72 -56.52
C ILE A 691 -18.03 -21.40 -55.83
N ASP A 692 -18.57 -20.75 -54.81
CA ASP A 692 -19.82 -21.13 -54.15
C ASP A 692 -20.76 -19.92 -54.11
N GLY A 693 -21.86 -19.97 -54.87
CA GLY A 693 -22.88 -18.91 -54.84
C GLY A 693 -23.69 -18.88 -53.54
N GLY A 694 -23.59 -19.88 -52.67
CA GLY A 694 -24.41 -19.98 -51.48
C GLY A 694 -25.90 -20.17 -51.80
N THR A 695 -26.79 -19.52 -51.05
CA THR A 695 -28.25 -19.66 -51.24
C THR A 695 -28.83 -18.52 -52.04
N GLY A 696 -29.59 -18.81 -53.10
CA GLY A 696 -30.32 -17.78 -53.84
C GLY A 696 -30.47 -18.17 -55.31
N ALA A 697 -30.71 -17.19 -56.17
CA ALA A 697 -30.60 -17.37 -57.61
C ALA A 697 -29.35 -16.64 -58.11
N ASN A 698 -28.21 -17.34 -58.09
CA ASN A 698 -26.91 -16.73 -58.33
C ASN A 698 -26.52 -16.73 -59.82
N LEU A 699 -25.66 -15.78 -60.19
CA LEU A 699 -24.93 -15.76 -61.46
C LEU A 699 -23.46 -16.01 -61.18
N LEU A 700 -22.93 -17.14 -61.65
CA LEU A 700 -21.57 -17.59 -61.40
C LEU A 700 -20.81 -17.68 -62.74
N GLU A 701 -19.63 -17.10 -62.82
CA GLU A 701 -18.74 -17.19 -63.99
C GLU A 701 -17.33 -17.55 -63.51
N GLY A 702 -16.75 -18.60 -64.06
CA GLY A 702 -15.40 -19.08 -63.71
C GLY A 702 -14.35 -18.23 -64.40
N GLY A 703 -14.37 -18.25 -65.74
CA GLY A 703 -13.52 -17.42 -66.58
C GLY A 703 -12.43 -18.25 -67.25
N ASP A 704 -11.17 -17.87 -67.10
CA ASP A 704 -10.03 -18.59 -67.65
C ASP A 704 -9.38 -19.45 -66.54
N GLY A 705 -9.41 -20.76 -66.62
CA GLY A 705 -8.86 -21.63 -65.58
C GLY A 705 -9.59 -22.95 -65.49
N ASP A 706 -9.06 -23.91 -64.73
CA ASP A 706 -9.83 -25.11 -64.41
C ASP A 706 -10.60 -24.81 -63.11
N ASP A 707 -11.88 -24.47 -63.23
CA ASP A 707 -12.70 -23.95 -62.13
C ASP A 707 -13.54 -25.04 -61.43
N LEU A 708 -13.78 -24.85 -60.14
CA LEU A 708 -14.63 -25.70 -59.32
C LEU A 708 -15.83 -24.92 -58.77
N PHE A 709 -17.02 -25.26 -59.26
CA PHE A 709 -18.28 -24.73 -58.73
C PHE A 709 -18.87 -25.69 -57.70
N ASN A 710 -19.11 -25.21 -56.48
CA ASN A 710 -19.80 -25.95 -55.43
C ASN A 710 -21.26 -25.49 -55.33
N TYR A 711 -22.19 -26.43 -55.31
CA TYR A 711 -23.61 -26.10 -55.18
C TYR A 711 -24.00 -25.71 -53.75
N GLY A 712 -24.21 -24.42 -53.52
CA GLY A 712 -24.70 -23.84 -52.25
C GLY A 712 -26.22 -23.92 -52.06
N GLY A 713 -26.99 -24.11 -53.14
CA GLY A 713 -28.45 -24.22 -53.12
C GLY A 713 -29.14 -23.18 -54.01
N GLY A 714 -30.41 -23.43 -54.35
CA GLY A 714 -31.20 -22.48 -55.14
C GLY A 714 -31.16 -22.76 -56.65
N THR A 715 -31.40 -21.74 -57.47
CA THR A 715 -31.49 -21.90 -58.94
C THR A 715 -30.47 -21.00 -59.63
N ASP A 716 -29.25 -21.50 -59.70
CA ASP A 716 -28.11 -20.74 -60.20
C ASP A 716 -28.00 -20.78 -61.72
N THR A 717 -27.35 -19.77 -62.28
CA THR A 717 -26.82 -19.76 -63.64
C THR A 717 -25.30 -19.73 -63.53
N ALA A 718 -24.63 -20.82 -63.90
CA ALA A 718 -23.18 -20.94 -63.81
C ALA A 718 -22.56 -21.16 -65.20
N SER A 719 -21.45 -20.49 -65.48
CA SER A 719 -20.66 -20.63 -66.70
C SER A 719 -19.21 -20.92 -66.34
N GLY A 720 -18.64 -22.00 -66.86
CA GLY A 720 -17.25 -22.41 -66.64
C GLY A 720 -16.30 -21.44 -67.33
N GLY A 721 -16.25 -21.49 -68.65
CA GLY A 721 -15.50 -20.52 -69.45
C GLY A 721 -14.46 -21.21 -70.32
N ASN A 722 -13.18 -20.88 -70.16
CA ASN A 722 -12.08 -21.59 -70.79
C ASN A 722 -11.34 -22.42 -69.74
N GLY A 723 -11.22 -23.72 -69.97
CA GLY A 723 -10.49 -24.63 -69.08
C GLY A 723 -11.33 -25.87 -68.80
N ALA A 724 -10.80 -26.81 -68.01
CA ALA A 724 -11.53 -28.02 -67.68
C ALA A 724 -12.31 -27.83 -66.38
N ASP A 725 -13.58 -27.43 -66.49
CA ASP A 725 -14.38 -26.99 -65.35
C ASP A 725 -15.15 -28.13 -64.70
N THR A 726 -15.40 -28.02 -63.40
CA THR A 726 -16.15 -28.99 -62.61
C THR A 726 -17.31 -28.33 -61.86
N PHE A 727 -18.53 -28.78 -62.15
CA PHE A 727 -19.75 -28.40 -61.45
C PHE A 727 -20.15 -29.51 -60.47
N ALA A 728 -19.92 -29.29 -59.17
CA ALA A 728 -20.13 -30.28 -58.14
C ALA A 728 -21.49 -30.12 -57.44
N GLY A 729 -22.32 -31.18 -57.51
CA GLY A 729 -23.52 -31.34 -56.69
C GLY A 729 -24.75 -30.55 -57.14
N PHE A 730 -24.76 -29.99 -58.35
CA PHE A 730 -25.88 -29.21 -58.87
C PHE A 730 -27.12 -30.08 -59.12
N ALA A 731 -28.25 -29.72 -58.49
CA ALA A 731 -29.53 -30.39 -58.65
C ALA A 731 -30.58 -29.57 -59.44
N SER A 732 -30.35 -28.27 -59.60
CA SER A 732 -31.16 -27.33 -60.38
C SER A 732 -30.34 -26.14 -60.86
N GLY A 733 -30.79 -25.47 -61.92
CA GLY A 733 -30.11 -24.29 -62.48
C GLY A 733 -29.85 -24.38 -63.98
N THR A 734 -28.99 -23.50 -64.47
CA THR A 734 -28.44 -23.48 -65.83
C THR A 734 -26.93 -23.55 -65.74
N LEU A 735 -26.32 -24.56 -66.33
CA LEU A 735 -24.87 -24.76 -66.36
C LEU A 735 -24.40 -24.72 -67.81
N ASP A 736 -23.40 -23.88 -68.09
CA ASP A 736 -22.67 -23.85 -69.37
C ASP A 736 -21.21 -24.17 -69.09
N GLY A 737 -20.68 -25.31 -69.58
CA GLY A 737 -19.26 -25.63 -69.38
C GLY A 737 -18.35 -24.66 -70.12
N GLY A 738 -18.76 -24.22 -71.31
CA GLY A 738 -17.97 -23.33 -72.15
C GLY A 738 -17.04 -24.10 -73.09
N ALA A 739 -15.74 -23.85 -72.99
CA ALA A 739 -14.70 -24.38 -73.85
C ALA A 739 -13.85 -25.39 -73.09
N ASP A 740 -13.32 -26.37 -73.82
CA ASP A 740 -12.52 -27.49 -73.32
C ASP A 740 -13.39 -28.66 -72.81
N PHE A 741 -13.10 -29.28 -71.67
CA PHE A 741 -13.76 -30.52 -71.24
C PHE A 741 -14.33 -30.37 -69.84
N ASP A 742 -15.65 -30.27 -69.77
CA ASP A 742 -16.33 -29.87 -68.55
C ASP A 742 -17.12 -31.01 -67.93
N ILE A 743 -17.13 -31.06 -66.60
CA ILE A 743 -17.68 -32.17 -65.82
C ILE A 743 -18.80 -31.68 -64.91
N LEU A 744 -19.98 -32.28 -65.02
CA LEU A 744 -20.97 -32.29 -63.96
C LEU A 744 -20.67 -33.47 -63.01
N ASP A 745 -20.19 -33.18 -61.80
CA ASP A 745 -19.96 -34.18 -60.76
C ASP A 745 -21.10 -34.19 -59.73
N ASN A 746 -22.06 -35.07 -59.96
CA ASN A 746 -23.17 -35.35 -59.06
C ASN A 746 -22.99 -36.68 -58.30
N SER A 747 -21.75 -37.14 -58.12
CA SER A 747 -21.46 -38.39 -57.40
C SER A 747 -21.95 -38.41 -55.95
N ALA A 748 -22.13 -37.23 -55.34
CA ALA A 748 -22.67 -37.09 -53.99
C ALA A 748 -24.21 -37.20 -53.91
N ILE A 749 -24.94 -37.17 -55.04
CA ILE A 749 -26.41 -37.22 -55.06
C ILE A 749 -26.89 -38.68 -54.94
N GLY A 750 -27.53 -39.01 -53.83
CA GLY A 750 -27.98 -40.38 -53.54
C GLY A 750 -29.34 -40.80 -54.14
N THR A 751 -29.94 -39.98 -55.01
CA THR A 751 -31.26 -40.24 -55.61
C THR A 751 -31.13 -40.39 -57.12
N SER A 752 -32.03 -41.16 -57.74
CA SER A 752 -32.10 -41.30 -59.20
C SER A 752 -32.14 -39.95 -59.94
N GLN A 753 -31.29 -39.82 -60.94
CA GLN A 753 -31.06 -38.67 -61.80
C GLN A 753 -31.43 -39.03 -63.23
N ALA A 754 -32.00 -38.09 -63.98
CA ALA A 754 -32.04 -38.21 -65.43
C ALA A 754 -31.28 -37.01 -66.02
N ILE A 755 -30.24 -37.26 -66.79
CA ILE A 755 -29.37 -36.25 -67.39
C ILE A 755 -29.41 -36.46 -68.91
N ASP A 756 -29.67 -35.38 -69.64
CA ASP A 756 -29.78 -35.40 -71.10
C ASP A 756 -28.97 -34.24 -71.67
N LEU A 757 -27.80 -34.54 -72.24
CA LEU A 757 -26.88 -33.59 -72.86
C LEU A 757 -27.32 -33.19 -74.29
N THR A 758 -28.40 -33.78 -74.83
CA THR A 758 -28.95 -33.41 -76.15
C THR A 758 -29.95 -32.26 -76.08
N GLN A 759 -30.48 -31.97 -74.89
CA GLN A 759 -31.45 -30.92 -74.65
C GLN A 759 -30.88 -29.90 -73.66
N PRO A 760 -31.14 -28.60 -73.85
CA PRO A 760 -30.83 -27.59 -72.84
C PRO A 760 -31.75 -27.66 -71.62
N ALA A 761 -32.46 -28.76 -71.37
CA ALA A 761 -33.29 -28.95 -70.18
C ALA A 761 -33.54 -30.45 -69.95
N SER A 762 -32.97 -31.01 -68.89
CA SER A 762 -33.40 -32.31 -68.40
C SER A 762 -34.81 -32.19 -67.79
N PRO A 763 -35.78 -33.07 -68.09
CA PRO A 763 -37.12 -32.99 -67.49
C PRO A 763 -37.21 -33.49 -66.04
N ALA A 764 -36.19 -34.19 -65.51
CA ALA A 764 -36.24 -34.83 -64.19
C ALA A 764 -35.42 -34.10 -63.12
N LEU A 765 -34.26 -33.56 -63.50
CA LEU A 765 -33.51 -32.57 -62.73
C LEU A 765 -33.85 -31.21 -63.33
N ALA A 766 -34.06 -30.17 -62.51
CA ALA A 766 -34.35 -28.83 -63.02
C ALA A 766 -33.09 -28.14 -63.56
N LEU A 767 -32.28 -28.87 -64.34
CA LEU A 767 -30.98 -28.48 -64.90
C LEU A 767 -31.11 -28.24 -66.41
N SER A 768 -30.62 -27.09 -66.84
CA SER A 768 -30.29 -26.78 -68.22
C SER A 768 -28.78 -26.94 -68.41
N LEU A 769 -28.34 -27.92 -69.19
CA LEU A 769 -26.92 -28.18 -69.44
C LEU A 769 -26.55 -27.72 -70.86
N VAL A 770 -25.46 -26.98 -70.97
CA VAL A 770 -24.88 -26.48 -72.22
C VAL A 770 -23.39 -26.77 -72.17
N SER A 771 -22.82 -27.27 -73.28
CA SER A 771 -21.37 -27.54 -73.39
C SER A 771 -20.78 -28.34 -72.23
N ILE A 772 -21.48 -29.41 -71.79
CA ILE A 772 -20.96 -30.35 -70.79
C ILE A 772 -20.66 -31.66 -71.50
N GLU A 773 -19.42 -32.15 -71.38
CA GLU A 773 -18.98 -33.39 -72.00
C GLU A 773 -18.85 -34.55 -70.99
N GLY A 774 -18.61 -34.23 -69.72
CA GLY A 774 -18.46 -35.16 -68.62
C GLY A 774 -19.67 -35.15 -67.68
N VAL A 775 -20.19 -36.33 -67.34
CA VAL A 775 -21.25 -36.52 -66.35
C VAL A 775 -20.87 -37.67 -65.44
N ARG A 776 -20.93 -37.40 -64.13
CA ARG A 776 -20.79 -38.42 -63.10
C ARG A 776 -21.99 -38.38 -62.16
N THR A 777 -22.71 -39.49 -62.06
CA THR A 777 -23.87 -39.62 -61.16
C THR A 777 -23.53 -40.44 -59.91
N GLY A 778 -24.52 -40.61 -59.04
CA GLY A 778 -24.34 -41.01 -57.65
C GLY A 778 -24.84 -42.41 -57.37
N ALA A 779 -25.56 -42.62 -56.26
CA ALA A 779 -26.05 -43.95 -55.85
C ALA A 779 -27.47 -44.28 -56.36
N GLY A 780 -28.00 -43.48 -57.28
CA GLY A 780 -29.34 -43.60 -57.83
C GLY A 780 -29.39 -44.58 -59.00
N ASN A 781 -30.58 -45.07 -59.36
CA ASN A 781 -30.74 -45.68 -60.68
C ASN A 781 -30.90 -44.54 -61.69
N ASP A 782 -29.83 -44.23 -62.38
CA ASP A 782 -29.65 -43.02 -63.15
C ASP A 782 -29.91 -43.26 -64.64
N THR A 783 -30.35 -42.24 -65.37
CA THR A 783 -30.52 -42.29 -66.83
C THR A 783 -29.70 -41.18 -67.44
N ILE A 784 -28.68 -41.51 -68.22
CA ILE A 784 -27.75 -40.56 -68.82
C ILE A 784 -27.84 -40.66 -70.35
N THR A 785 -28.09 -39.55 -71.02
CA THR A 785 -28.03 -39.44 -72.48
C THR A 785 -26.95 -38.42 -72.86
N GLY A 786 -25.91 -38.89 -73.54
CA GLY A 786 -24.83 -38.07 -74.10
C GLY A 786 -25.25 -37.30 -75.35
N SER A 787 -24.35 -36.43 -75.82
CA SER A 787 -24.58 -35.52 -76.94
C SER A 787 -24.04 -36.09 -78.26
N ASP A 788 -23.74 -35.21 -79.23
CA ASP A 788 -23.04 -35.58 -80.47
C ASP A 788 -21.51 -35.40 -80.34
N ALA A 789 -21.02 -34.92 -79.18
CA ALA A 789 -19.60 -34.79 -78.84
C ALA A 789 -19.08 -36.07 -78.17
N GLY A 790 -17.76 -36.25 -78.06
CA GLY A 790 -17.22 -37.37 -77.29
C GLY A 790 -17.42 -37.14 -75.79
N ASN A 791 -18.20 -37.98 -75.14
CA ASN A 791 -18.57 -37.81 -73.74
C ASN A 791 -17.80 -38.73 -72.78
N LEU A 792 -17.71 -38.33 -71.50
CA LEU A 792 -17.39 -39.21 -70.37
C LEU A 792 -18.63 -39.38 -69.51
N LEU A 793 -19.23 -40.57 -69.50
CA LEU A 793 -20.46 -40.85 -68.78
C LEU A 793 -20.17 -41.91 -67.71
N ASP A 794 -20.36 -41.57 -66.44
CA ASP A 794 -20.19 -42.47 -65.29
C ASP A 794 -21.51 -42.53 -64.50
N GLY A 795 -22.17 -43.71 -64.53
CA GLY A 795 -23.43 -43.97 -63.81
C GLY A 795 -23.27 -44.02 -62.30
N GLY A 796 -22.07 -44.29 -61.79
CA GLY A 796 -21.80 -44.36 -60.36
C GLY A 796 -22.26 -45.69 -59.75
N ALA A 797 -23.28 -45.68 -58.92
CA ALA A 797 -23.82 -46.89 -58.30
C ALA A 797 -25.33 -46.93 -58.44
N GLY A 798 -25.89 -48.08 -58.74
CA GLY A 798 -27.30 -48.18 -59.09
C GLY A 798 -27.46 -49.02 -60.34
N ASN A 799 -28.69 -49.25 -60.76
CA ASN A 799 -28.94 -49.89 -62.05
C ASN A 799 -29.23 -48.80 -63.07
N ASP A 800 -28.22 -48.46 -63.87
CA ASP A 800 -28.20 -47.25 -64.68
C ASP A 800 -28.54 -47.53 -66.15
N GLU A 801 -29.12 -46.54 -66.82
CA GLU A 801 -29.39 -46.57 -68.26
C GLU A 801 -28.61 -45.45 -68.96
N ILE A 802 -27.53 -45.81 -69.65
CA ILE A 802 -26.60 -44.85 -70.26
C ILE A 802 -26.61 -44.98 -71.79
N THR A 803 -26.83 -43.87 -72.49
CA THR A 803 -26.75 -43.77 -73.95
C THR A 803 -25.68 -42.75 -74.33
N GLY A 804 -24.60 -43.17 -74.99
CA GLY A 804 -23.48 -42.31 -75.40
C GLY A 804 -23.85 -41.23 -76.43
N GLY A 805 -24.64 -41.61 -77.45
CA GLY A 805 -25.04 -40.68 -78.50
C GLY A 805 -24.17 -40.82 -79.74
N ALA A 806 -23.69 -39.71 -80.30
CA ALA A 806 -22.69 -39.73 -81.36
C ALA A 806 -21.38 -39.14 -80.82
N GLY A 807 -20.24 -39.50 -81.39
CA GLY A 807 -18.95 -39.12 -80.81
C GLY A 807 -18.15 -40.34 -80.39
N ALA A 808 -16.96 -40.12 -79.83
CA ALA A 808 -16.16 -41.19 -79.26
C ALA A 808 -16.35 -41.15 -77.75
N ASP A 809 -17.31 -41.94 -77.27
CA ASP A 809 -17.75 -41.86 -75.87
C ASP A 809 -16.98 -42.83 -74.98
N THR A 810 -16.76 -42.44 -73.74
CA THR A 810 -16.27 -43.29 -72.67
C THR A 810 -17.40 -43.49 -71.67
N ILE A 811 -17.88 -44.73 -71.54
CA ILE A 811 -19.07 -45.07 -70.76
C ILE A 811 -18.67 -46.03 -69.64
N LEU A 812 -18.96 -45.65 -68.40
CA LEU A 812 -18.83 -46.46 -67.19
C LEU A 812 -20.25 -46.64 -66.64
N GLY A 813 -20.73 -47.89 -66.58
CA GLY A 813 -21.96 -48.20 -65.86
C GLY A 813 -21.81 -47.90 -64.37
N GLY A 814 -20.70 -48.38 -63.80
CA GLY A 814 -20.43 -48.21 -62.38
C GLY A 814 -20.66 -49.52 -61.65
N THR A 815 -21.29 -49.50 -60.48
CA THR A 815 -21.71 -50.73 -59.78
C THR A 815 -23.22 -50.92 -59.87
N GLY A 816 -23.67 -52.08 -60.32
CA GLY A 816 -25.09 -52.45 -60.33
C GLY A 816 -25.42 -53.32 -61.53
N ASP A 817 -26.65 -53.34 -61.99
CA ASP A 817 -26.97 -54.02 -63.26
C ASP A 817 -27.35 -52.96 -64.30
N ASP A 818 -26.38 -52.58 -65.14
CA ASP A 818 -26.47 -51.41 -66.02
C ASP A 818 -26.85 -51.75 -67.46
N VAL A 819 -27.44 -50.79 -68.16
CA VAL A 819 -27.79 -50.89 -69.58
C VAL A 819 -27.11 -49.74 -70.31
N MET A 820 -26.17 -50.08 -71.19
CA MET A 820 -25.36 -49.13 -71.94
C MET A 820 -25.59 -49.25 -73.45
N THR A 821 -25.70 -48.11 -74.12
CA THR A 821 -25.74 -47.98 -75.58
C THR A 821 -24.67 -47.00 -76.01
N GLY A 822 -23.72 -47.39 -76.85
CA GLY A 822 -22.63 -46.52 -77.27
C GLY A 822 -23.02 -45.57 -78.40
N GLY A 823 -23.95 -45.98 -79.28
CA GLY A 823 -24.36 -45.14 -80.40
C GLY A 823 -23.29 -45.04 -81.50
N ALA A 824 -23.10 -43.85 -82.06
CA ALA A 824 -22.32 -43.64 -83.28
C ALA A 824 -20.92 -43.05 -83.04
N GLY A 825 -19.90 -43.87 -83.17
CA GLY A 825 -18.50 -43.44 -83.22
C GLY A 825 -17.62 -44.56 -82.70
N ALA A 826 -16.44 -44.24 -82.16
CA ALA A 826 -15.54 -45.24 -81.60
C ALA A 826 -15.61 -45.16 -80.07
N ASN A 827 -16.50 -45.97 -79.49
CA ASN A 827 -16.86 -45.88 -78.08
C ASN A 827 -16.00 -46.82 -77.23
N THR A 828 -15.77 -46.43 -75.98
CA THR A 828 -15.06 -47.21 -74.98
C THR A 828 -15.99 -47.48 -73.80
N PHE A 829 -16.40 -48.72 -73.62
CA PHE A 829 -17.12 -49.16 -72.43
C PHE A 829 -16.09 -49.62 -71.41
N ARG A 830 -16.00 -48.93 -70.28
CA ARG A 830 -14.97 -49.14 -69.28
C ARG A 830 -15.55 -49.85 -68.06
N PHE A 831 -14.88 -50.91 -67.65
CA PHE A 831 -15.24 -51.76 -66.52
C PHE A 831 -14.09 -51.80 -65.51
N SER A 832 -14.43 -51.56 -64.24
CA SER A 832 -13.57 -51.76 -63.08
C SER A 832 -14.27 -52.73 -62.11
N GLY A 833 -13.52 -53.38 -61.20
CA GLY A 833 -14.04 -54.47 -60.37
C GLY A 833 -15.38 -54.18 -59.67
N SER A 834 -16.25 -55.21 -59.58
CA SER A 834 -17.60 -55.16 -59.00
C SER A 834 -18.65 -54.35 -59.77
N PHE A 835 -18.55 -54.33 -61.11
CA PHE A 835 -19.51 -53.61 -61.95
C PHE A 835 -20.91 -54.23 -62.00
N GLY A 836 -21.04 -55.54 -61.75
CA GLY A 836 -22.34 -56.24 -61.70
C GLY A 836 -22.79 -56.81 -63.06
N SER A 837 -24.09 -56.86 -63.36
CA SER A 837 -24.63 -57.56 -64.55
C SER A 837 -25.08 -56.59 -65.65
N ASP A 838 -24.13 -56.19 -66.50
CA ASP A 838 -24.33 -55.12 -67.46
C ASP A 838 -24.72 -55.62 -68.85
N ILE A 839 -25.41 -54.78 -69.61
CA ILE A 839 -25.84 -55.05 -70.98
C ILE A 839 -25.37 -53.93 -71.90
N ILE A 840 -24.64 -54.26 -72.96
CA ILE A 840 -24.30 -53.34 -74.05
C ILE A 840 -25.19 -53.64 -75.26
N LEU A 841 -26.03 -52.68 -75.67
CA LEU A 841 -27.09 -52.91 -76.65
C LEU A 841 -26.66 -52.86 -78.13
N ASP A 842 -25.57 -52.14 -78.47
CA ASP A 842 -25.24 -51.83 -79.87
C ASP A 842 -23.74 -51.86 -80.21
N PHE A 843 -22.96 -52.69 -79.50
CA PHE A 843 -21.51 -52.78 -79.67
C PHE A 843 -21.07 -53.08 -81.12
N LYS A 844 -20.20 -52.24 -81.68
CA LYS A 844 -19.65 -52.38 -83.04
C LYS A 844 -18.24 -52.95 -83.01
N ALA A 845 -18.13 -54.26 -83.27
CA ALA A 845 -16.85 -54.94 -83.35
C ALA A 845 -15.89 -54.27 -84.35
N GLY A 846 -14.63 -54.10 -83.95
CA GLY A 846 -13.58 -53.43 -84.72
C GLY A 846 -13.59 -51.90 -84.62
N VAL A 847 -14.62 -51.29 -84.06
CA VAL A 847 -14.75 -49.82 -83.88
C VAL A 847 -14.76 -49.49 -82.39
N ASP A 848 -15.69 -50.08 -81.63
CA ASP A 848 -15.79 -49.90 -80.19
C ASP A 848 -14.72 -50.70 -79.44
N LYS A 849 -14.55 -50.37 -78.16
CA LYS A 849 -13.59 -50.97 -77.23
C LYS A 849 -14.28 -51.31 -75.92
N LEU A 850 -13.90 -52.47 -75.38
CA LEU A 850 -14.13 -52.84 -73.99
C LEU A 850 -12.83 -52.58 -73.25
N GLU A 851 -12.83 -51.63 -72.33
CA GLU A 851 -11.69 -51.31 -71.49
C GLU A 851 -11.87 -51.92 -70.10
N PHE A 852 -10.88 -52.70 -69.67
CA PHE A 852 -10.87 -53.39 -68.39
C PHE A 852 -9.73 -52.84 -67.55
N VAL A 853 -10.07 -52.15 -66.46
CA VAL A 853 -9.10 -51.53 -65.55
C VAL A 853 -8.93 -52.43 -64.33
N GLY A 854 -7.72 -52.95 -64.13
CA GLY A 854 -7.44 -53.87 -63.01
C GLY A 854 -8.03 -55.29 -63.14
N ILE A 855 -8.56 -55.63 -64.32
CA ILE A 855 -9.04 -56.96 -64.72
C ILE A 855 -8.11 -57.48 -65.82
N THR A 856 -7.73 -58.76 -65.78
CA THR A 856 -6.86 -59.35 -66.80
C THR A 856 -7.64 -60.26 -67.76
N ALA A 857 -7.05 -60.57 -68.91
CA ALA A 857 -7.65 -61.48 -69.87
C ALA A 857 -7.90 -62.90 -69.32
N ASP A 858 -7.15 -63.32 -68.29
CA ASP A 858 -7.31 -64.62 -67.63
C ASP A 858 -8.57 -64.67 -66.75
N ASP A 859 -9.09 -63.50 -66.33
CA ASP A 859 -10.28 -63.38 -65.48
C ASP A 859 -11.59 -63.45 -66.30
N LEU A 860 -11.50 -63.45 -67.64
CA LEU A 860 -12.64 -63.42 -68.55
C LEU A 860 -12.97 -64.80 -69.14
N THR A 861 -14.24 -65.13 -69.15
CA THR A 861 -14.82 -66.28 -69.85
C THR A 861 -15.79 -65.79 -70.94
N PHE A 862 -15.67 -66.37 -72.14
CA PHE A 862 -16.46 -65.98 -73.30
C PHE A 862 -17.47 -67.09 -73.64
N THR A 863 -18.75 -66.75 -73.78
CA THR A 863 -19.76 -67.70 -74.26
C THR A 863 -19.93 -67.60 -75.78
N ALA A 864 -20.48 -68.65 -76.40
CA ALA A 864 -20.65 -68.72 -77.85
C ALA A 864 -21.67 -67.70 -78.40
N ASP A 865 -22.48 -67.10 -77.52
CA ASP A 865 -23.56 -66.19 -77.86
C ASP A 865 -23.17 -64.71 -77.70
N GLY A 866 -21.90 -64.41 -77.41
CA GLY A 866 -21.37 -63.04 -77.29
C GLY A 866 -21.36 -62.47 -75.87
N GLU A 867 -21.70 -63.26 -74.84
CA GLU A 867 -21.56 -62.83 -73.44
C GLU A 867 -20.09 -62.95 -72.97
N VAL A 868 -19.64 -61.94 -72.22
CA VAL A 868 -18.36 -61.90 -71.54
C VAL A 868 -18.63 -61.96 -70.04
N SER A 869 -18.17 -62.99 -69.35
CA SER A 869 -18.40 -63.18 -67.90
C SER A 869 -17.07 -63.24 -67.15
N LEU A 870 -16.96 -62.54 -66.03
CA LEU A 870 -15.84 -62.73 -65.10
C LEU A 870 -16.06 -63.96 -64.24
N ASP A 871 -14.98 -64.67 -63.89
CA ASP A 871 -15.06 -65.91 -63.13
C ASP A 871 -15.75 -65.71 -61.76
N SER A 872 -17.00 -66.18 -61.71
CA SER A 872 -17.87 -66.54 -60.58
C SER A 872 -18.36 -65.50 -59.56
N GLU A 873 -17.76 -64.31 -59.35
CA GLU A 873 -18.31 -63.34 -58.36
C GLU A 873 -18.15 -61.83 -58.71
N ALA A 874 -17.59 -61.45 -59.86
CA ALA A 874 -17.20 -60.05 -60.15
C ALA A 874 -18.07 -59.28 -61.18
N GLY A 875 -19.02 -59.94 -61.85
CA GLY A 875 -19.93 -59.32 -62.83
C GLY A 875 -20.07 -60.10 -64.14
N GLN A 876 -21.15 -59.83 -64.89
CA GLN A 876 -21.43 -60.39 -66.22
C GLN A 876 -21.71 -59.26 -67.21
N ILE A 877 -21.13 -59.31 -68.41
CA ILE A 877 -21.42 -58.35 -69.49
C ILE A 877 -22.11 -59.10 -70.64
N THR A 878 -23.32 -58.69 -70.97
CA THR A 878 -24.05 -59.17 -72.13
C THR A 878 -23.85 -58.20 -73.29
N ILE A 879 -23.20 -58.64 -74.36
CA ILE A 879 -22.90 -57.76 -75.51
C ILE A 879 -23.78 -58.14 -76.70
N LEU A 880 -24.67 -57.24 -77.09
CA LEU A 880 -25.44 -57.34 -78.31
C LEU A 880 -24.68 -56.68 -79.47
N ALA A 881 -23.71 -57.41 -80.02
CA ALA A 881 -22.81 -56.88 -81.06
C ALA A 881 -23.34 -57.05 -82.50
N ASP A 882 -23.05 -56.08 -83.37
CA ASP A 882 -23.17 -56.22 -84.84
C ASP A 882 -21.87 -56.75 -85.46
N GLY A 883 -21.47 -57.97 -85.06
CA GLY A 883 -20.24 -58.62 -85.55
C GLY A 883 -19.61 -59.60 -84.57
N ALA A 884 -18.55 -60.29 -85.00
CA ALA A 884 -17.76 -61.16 -84.12
C ALA A 884 -16.65 -60.36 -83.43
N LEU A 885 -16.59 -60.42 -82.10
CA LEU A 885 -15.54 -59.79 -81.30
C LEU A 885 -14.16 -60.37 -81.65
N THR A 886 -13.16 -59.51 -81.69
CA THR A 886 -11.75 -59.85 -81.93
C THR A 886 -10.89 -59.39 -80.77
N LEU A 887 -9.65 -59.91 -80.67
CA LEU A 887 -8.68 -59.45 -79.65
C LEU A 887 -8.40 -57.94 -79.71
N GLY A 888 -8.63 -57.29 -80.86
CA GLY A 888 -8.47 -55.83 -81.01
C GLY A 888 -9.59 -55.00 -80.40
N ASP A 889 -10.66 -55.63 -79.91
CA ASP A 889 -11.80 -54.98 -79.27
C ASP A 889 -11.66 -54.87 -77.76
N PHE A 890 -10.61 -55.47 -77.19
CA PHE A 890 -10.34 -55.48 -75.75
C PHE A 890 -9.09 -54.64 -75.45
N LEU A 891 -9.21 -53.75 -74.47
CA LEU A 891 -8.12 -52.99 -73.88
C LEU A 891 -8.01 -53.38 -72.40
N PHE A 892 -6.84 -53.84 -71.97
CA PHE A 892 -6.56 -54.16 -70.57
C PHE A 892 -5.52 -53.16 -70.07
N VAL A 893 -5.87 -52.39 -69.04
CA VAL A 893 -5.04 -51.31 -68.49
C VAL A 893 -4.59 -51.64 -67.06
#